data_AF-A0A3C0L813-F1
#
_entry.id   AF-A0A3C0L813-F1
#
_cell.length_a   1.000
_cell.length_b   1.000
_cell.length_c   1.000
_cell.angle_alpha   90.00
_cell.angle_beta   90.00
_cell.angle_gamma   90.00
#
_symmetry.space_group_name_H-M   'P 1'
#
loop_
_entity.id
_entity.type
_entity.pdbx_description
1 polymer ?
#
loop_
_entity_poly.entity_id
_entity_poly.type
_entity_poly.pdbx_seq_one_letter_code
_entity_poly.pdbx_strand_id
1 'polypeptide(L)'
;MTKIANYLLKKEIFKEKYLLKFFYIIIALAIMISFFYNIQIVQASDRKISVLYFNNRTQQSGWDWLSKGMTDMLIDDLSQVDVLVCSSHQEIEDLYHKYDLSPISAEIDKSLLIQFSKNIDAEVIFFGDFYLSSLSDLNLSLKKYDNSTGKITAFRDFIVGNADIFNLKDKVVLFILKELNVELSIQDKDRLKKTPTTSLEALSNYYKCLDLMDKAIVEYEGVDYPSKKLWAEAIECGERAVAADPDYAEAYYLLAEIYNRTHWTIREVNSLNSFIQLVEENQLESKDIYKKASQAYFRLGYAFYSKGEHEQAIEYFISSTEYDPDLLEAHIYLVQIYYDMGEIGLSLDECEEVLRIDPQNKEISWFIKKNEQSQKYGREAYENYERGYLSYKNGNFEEAESYFKSSILANPNFKEPHYYLALSYYEIGDLDNSIFQWEEVIKIDSFDNTAKHFLNNCLEEKKYGRETLKHFNAGYDYYLKGEYDKAIEEFNKSLDYNPKYEKARQFLSRSYYQLDQMDKYREERKKATELKVSGGEEKAEEHYKLGYEFYSLKDYTVAIEELKKALDIMSDYPAARYLLAECYFQLEEYKLAQVEYEGVVTDSEINEYTDDALWGSGWCYYLLEEYEEAAKRFSKLLNDFPDSDLALQARHKLGKSYFQGNNYPETIKVYQEFLEKYSEYQGKEIEEVYYLLGQAYFRSGKYKEAEEVFNNLLFFFPGFELASEVKYYNGLSLFKENKYEEAIVQLKNLISEAEIEDKRKEEAQYLLARCWLNLQEYSKAIENLESLKQFEAEDSLLEKVSFDLGLAYSRQGDKEKAILEFQEFIEKYPQSELIKSAYFELGKDLYDLKKYKLALSELKKTSTDEALYLIGKSSKELGDQEGEIAAFEELREKYPRSDFSQEAYFRLGNYYYNQKRYKEAIEEFDKIIQFFPQSPLLSESYYWMGWSYFKLADYKKAGEYFNKVEEDEENLDLGQRAKFMAAESWYNLKDYQKAREAYEKFIEMYPEGDFSANAQYAIAWTYLENKDYKSSIDEFKKLISIYPDSKFTEEAQFRVGKNYFLSGNKNMAKAELQKFINSCSNSSFREEAMYLLSQIYLQEEDWMDNIINLESLVREYPDSQYLSEALYGLCLSYFKKDEYEKAIKVGERYLEDYSGLKYGDDILYTKAICWEMLENQEKAISDYQDLISKFPQSPYVEKARERLEVLQKESE
;
A
#
# COMPACT_ATOMS: atom_id res chain seq x y z
N MET A 1 42.91 45.85 -18.40
CA MET A 1 41.59 46.09 -17.75
C MET A 1 41.72 46.41 -16.26
N THR A 2 42.42 45.58 -15.48
CA THR A 2 42.66 45.75 -14.03
C THR A 2 43.32 47.09 -13.66
N LYS A 3 44.26 47.58 -14.47
CA LYS A 3 44.91 48.90 -14.30
C LYS A 3 43.93 50.09 -14.49
N ILE A 4 42.92 49.97 -15.36
CA ILE A 4 41.90 51.02 -15.57
C ILE A 4 40.90 51.02 -14.42
N ALA A 5 40.53 49.84 -13.91
CA ALA A 5 39.67 49.70 -12.73
C ALA A 5 40.33 50.29 -11.47
N ASN A 6 41.62 50.01 -11.24
CA ASN A 6 42.38 50.58 -10.13
C ASN A 6 42.59 52.10 -10.26
N TYR A 7 42.69 52.63 -11.47
CA TYR A 7 42.77 54.08 -11.71
C TYR A 7 41.45 54.81 -11.38
N LEU A 8 40.30 54.19 -11.66
CA LEU A 8 38.97 54.77 -11.41
C LEU A 8 38.52 54.67 -9.95
N LEU A 9 38.94 53.61 -9.22
CA LEU A 9 38.66 53.42 -7.79
C LEU A 9 39.41 54.42 -6.89
N LYS A 10 40.60 54.87 -7.30
CA LYS A 10 41.43 55.82 -6.53
C LYS A 10 40.89 57.26 -6.47
N LYS A 11 39.81 57.61 -7.19
CA LYS A 11 39.33 59.00 -7.32
C LYS A 11 37.98 59.32 -6.67
N GLU A 12 37.36 58.42 -5.91
CA GLU A 12 36.08 58.64 -5.17
C GLU A 12 34.93 59.27 -6.01
N ILE A 13 34.77 58.89 -7.29
CA ILE A 13 33.73 59.51 -8.14
C ILE A 13 32.35 58.82 -8.08
N PHE A 14 32.16 57.70 -7.37
CA PHE A 14 30.84 57.03 -7.33
C PHE A 14 30.36 56.61 -5.94
N LYS A 15 29.18 57.12 -5.53
CA LYS A 15 28.42 56.67 -4.36
C LYS A 15 27.90 55.24 -4.57
N GLU A 16 27.88 54.46 -3.48
CA GLU A 16 27.60 53.01 -3.36
C GLU A 16 26.43 52.44 -4.19
N LYS A 17 25.45 53.25 -4.59
CA LYS A 17 24.26 52.79 -5.33
C LYS A 17 24.54 52.34 -6.78
N TYR A 18 25.74 52.59 -7.32
CA TYR A 18 26.11 52.22 -8.70
C TYR A 18 27.07 51.03 -8.81
N LEU A 19 27.64 50.55 -7.70
CA LEU A 19 28.59 49.42 -7.68
C LEU A 19 27.94 48.09 -8.07
N LEU A 20 26.71 47.84 -7.62
CA LEU A 20 25.99 46.60 -7.92
C LEU A 20 25.66 46.49 -9.43
N LYS A 21 25.30 47.61 -10.08
CA LYS A 21 25.02 47.63 -11.53
C LYS A 21 26.28 47.46 -12.38
N PHE A 22 27.42 47.97 -11.93
CA PHE A 22 28.69 47.82 -12.64
C PHE A 22 29.23 46.37 -12.55
N PHE A 23 29.02 45.73 -11.39
CA PHE A 23 29.36 44.32 -11.17
C PHE A 23 28.54 43.37 -12.07
N TYR A 24 27.23 43.64 -12.21
CA TYR A 24 26.36 42.88 -13.15
C TYR A 24 26.76 43.05 -14.62
N ILE A 25 27.25 44.24 -15.02
CA ILE A 25 27.71 44.48 -16.40
C ILE A 25 29.02 43.72 -16.68
N ILE A 26 29.94 43.64 -15.71
CA ILE A 26 31.19 42.89 -15.86
C ILE A 26 30.93 41.38 -15.91
N ILE A 27 30.00 40.86 -15.09
CA ILE A 27 29.60 39.46 -15.14
C ILE A 27 28.86 39.15 -16.45
N ALA A 28 27.99 40.04 -16.93
CA ALA A 28 27.34 39.88 -18.23
C ALA A 28 28.34 39.94 -19.41
N LEU A 29 29.39 40.77 -19.32
CA LEU A 29 30.49 40.80 -20.29
C LEU A 29 31.38 39.56 -20.21
N ALA A 30 31.65 39.03 -19.02
CA ALA A 30 32.40 37.80 -18.82
C ALA A 30 31.63 36.57 -19.34
N ILE A 31 30.30 36.53 -19.13
CA ILE A 31 29.42 35.48 -19.66
C ILE A 31 29.25 35.63 -21.18
N MET A 32 29.23 36.85 -21.73
CA MET A 32 29.23 37.08 -23.18
C MET A 32 30.58 36.69 -23.81
N ILE A 33 31.71 37.00 -23.18
CA ILE A 33 33.04 36.62 -23.66
C ILE A 33 33.24 35.11 -23.55
N SER A 34 32.73 34.44 -22.51
CA SER A 34 32.77 32.98 -22.40
C SER A 34 31.81 32.28 -23.38
N PHE A 35 30.72 32.93 -23.80
CA PHE A 35 29.85 32.46 -24.90
C PHE A 35 30.47 32.66 -26.28
N PHE A 36 31.36 33.64 -26.47
CA PHE A 36 32.08 33.89 -27.73
C PHE A 36 33.41 33.09 -27.87
N TYR A 37 34.01 32.65 -26.76
CA TYR A 37 35.22 31.79 -26.75
C TYR A 37 34.93 30.28 -26.77
N ASN A 38 33.69 29.89 -27.09
CA ASN A 38 33.29 28.48 -27.24
C ASN A 38 32.97 28.13 -28.70
N ILE A 39 33.72 28.69 -29.64
CA ILE A 39 33.72 28.29 -31.05
C ILE A 39 35.18 28.03 -31.47
N GLN A 40 35.45 26.75 -31.75
CA GLN A 40 36.67 26.16 -32.33
C GLN A 40 37.94 26.13 -31.46
N ILE A 41 37.90 25.36 -30.36
CA ILE A 41 39.05 24.53 -29.99
C ILE A 41 38.84 23.18 -30.67
N VAL A 42 39.38 23.04 -31.88
CA VAL A 42 39.74 21.71 -32.40
C VAL A 42 41.07 21.37 -31.73
N GLN A 43 41.12 20.25 -31.02
CA GLN A 43 42.36 19.69 -30.48
C GLN A 43 43.45 19.73 -31.55
N ALA A 44 44.49 20.56 -31.34
CA ALA A 44 45.76 20.39 -32.03
C ALA A 44 46.30 19.04 -31.54
N SER A 45 46.32 18.04 -32.42
CA SER A 45 47.02 16.79 -32.13
C SER A 45 48.51 17.07 -32.26
N ASP A 46 49.20 17.30 -31.14
CA ASP A 46 50.66 17.40 -31.07
C ASP A 46 51.26 16.03 -31.40
N ARG A 47 51.34 15.70 -32.68
CA ARG A 47 51.93 14.44 -33.12
C ARG A 47 53.43 14.53 -32.94
N LYS A 48 53.98 13.74 -32.01
CA LYS A 48 55.44 13.62 -31.87
C LYS A 48 56.00 12.77 -33.02
N ILE A 49 56.88 13.36 -33.82
CA ILE A 49 57.55 12.69 -34.94
C ILE A 49 59.06 12.67 -34.74
N SER A 50 59.71 11.65 -35.29
CA SER A 50 61.17 11.55 -35.27
C SER A 50 61.72 11.26 -36.65
N VAL A 51 62.85 11.88 -36.96
CA VAL A 51 63.64 11.62 -38.16
C VAL A 51 64.95 10.99 -37.68
N LEU A 52 65.27 9.78 -38.13
CA LEU A 52 66.51 9.08 -37.80
C LEU A 52 67.62 9.46 -38.78
N TYR A 53 68.87 9.09 -38.46
CA TYR A 53 69.99 9.30 -39.37
C TYR A 53 69.83 8.53 -40.68
N PHE A 54 70.10 9.23 -41.78
CA PHE A 54 70.05 8.64 -43.11
C PHE A 54 71.37 7.94 -43.43
N ASN A 55 71.30 6.68 -43.83
CA ASN A 55 72.50 5.92 -44.14
C ASN A 55 73.16 6.40 -45.45
N ASN A 56 74.48 6.56 -45.42
CA ASN A 56 75.28 6.85 -46.60
C ASN A 56 75.55 5.56 -47.39
N ARG A 57 74.91 5.40 -48.56
CA ARG A 57 75.16 4.28 -49.49
C ARG A 57 75.95 4.72 -50.74
N THR A 58 76.54 5.92 -50.72
CA THR A 58 77.33 6.47 -51.85
C THR A 58 78.73 5.87 -51.98
N GLN A 59 79.22 5.17 -50.95
CA GLN A 59 80.61 4.68 -50.82
C GLN A 59 81.69 5.77 -50.78
N GLN A 60 81.30 7.05 -50.59
CA GLN A 60 82.20 8.19 -50.49
C GLN A 60 82.08 8.86 -49.11
N SER A 61 83.18 8.91 -48.35
CA SER A 61 83.21 9.50 -47.00
C SER A 61 83.02 11.02 -46.98
N GLY A 62 83.23 11.70 -48.11
CA GLY A 62 82.94 13.13 -48.27
C GLY A 62 81.46 13.50 -48.05
N TRP A 63 80.57 12.50 -48.07
CA TRP A 63 79.13 12.65 -47.84
C TRP A 63 78.67 12.21 -46.44
N ASP A 64 79.58 11.77 -45.57
CA ASP A 64 79.21 11.26 -44.24
C ASP A 64 78.51 12.32 -43.38
N TRP A 65 78.92 13.59 -43.51
CA TRP A 65 78.30 14.71 -42.81
C TRP A 65 76.80 14.85 -43.12
N LEU A 66 76.36 14.45 -44.33
CA LEU A 66 74.97 14.56 -44.76
C LEU A 66 74.06 13.58 -44.02
N SER A 67 74.61 12.54 -43.40
CA SER A 67 73.83 11.58 -42.62
C SER A 67 73.12 12.23 -41.43
N LYS A 68 73.89 12.86 -40.53
CA LYS A 68 73.36 13.66 -39.42
C LYS A 68 72.79 14.99 -39.91
N GLY A 69 73.52 15.66 -40.81
CA GLY A 69 73.14 16.98 -41.31
C GLY A 69 71.78 16.99 -42.02
N MET A 70 71.44 15.96 -42.80
CA MET A 70 70.10 15.87 -43.40
C MET A 70 69.02 15.70 -42.33
N THR A 71 69.26 14.87 -41.32
CA THR A 71 68.32 14.67 -40.22
C THR A 71 68.08 15.96 -39.44
N ASP A 72 69.14 16.66 -39.06
CA ASP A 72 69.05 17.92 -38.32
C ASP A 72 68.35 19.00 -39.14
N MET A 73 68.70 19.16 -40.41
CA MET A 73 68.01 20.10 -41.30
C MET A 73 66.51 19.81 -41.43
N LEU A 74 66.11 18.53 -41.48
CA LEU A 74 64.70 18.15 -41.52
C LEU A 74 64.01 18.41 -40.18
N ILE A 75 64.67 18.15 -39.06
CA ILE A 75 64.14 18.45 -37.71
C ILE A 75 63.97 19.96 -37.53
N ASP A 76 64.97 20.76 -37.92
CA ASP A 76 64.95 22.22 -37.83
C ASP A 76 63.79 22.81 -38.66
N ASP A 77 63.55 22.32 -39.87
CA ASP A 77 62.43 22.77 -40.69
C ASP A 77 61.07 22.28 -40.14
N LEU A 78 60.96 21.00 -39.75
CA LEU A 78 59.70 20.43 -39.27
C LEU A 78 59.30 20.98 -37.90
N SER A 79 60.26 21.35 -37.05
CA SER A 79 60.01 21.94 -35.72
C SER A 79 59.51 23.39 -35.78
N GLN A 80 59.68 24.07 -36.92
CA GLN A 80 59.11 25.41 -37.15
C GLN A 80 57.60 25.38 -37.44
N VAL A 81 57.02 24.19 -37.65
CA VAL A 81 55.59 24.00 -37.87
C VAL A 81 54.91 23.80 -36.53
N ASP A 82 54.11 24.78 -36.10
CA ASP A 82 53.56 24.87 -34.74
C ASP A 82 52.76 23.63 -34.28
N VAL A 83 52.22 22.82 -35.20
CA VAL A 83 51.43 21.61 -34.92
C VAL A 83 52.23 20.32 -34.83
N LEU A 84 53.56 20.38 -34.99
CA LEU A 84 54.45 19.21 -34.92
C LEU A 84 55.40 19.33 -33.74
N VAL A 85 55.56 18.21 -33.01
CA VAL A 85 56.60 18.07 -32.01
C VAL A 85 57.67 17.14 -32.58
N CYS A 86 58.83 17.69 -32.94
CA CYS A 86 59.93 16.88 -33.46
C CYS A 86 60.84 16.41 -32.32
N SER A 87 61.33 15.17 -32.42
CA SER A 87 62.46 14.75 -31.58
C SER A 87 63.66 15.66 -31.81
N SER A 88 64.30 16.09 -30.73
CA SER A 88 65.51 16.91 -30.77
C SER A 88 66.72 16.11 -31.23
N HIS A 89 67.73 16.81 -31.73
CA HIS A 89 69.03 16.22 -32.08
C HIS A 89 69.59 15.34 -30.94
N GLN A 90 69.58 15.83 -29.69
CA GLN A 90 70.10 15.09 -28.54
C GLN A 90 69.33 13.79 -28.29
N GLU A 91 68.00 13.79 -28.44
CA GLU A 91 67.20 12.56 -28.28
C GLU A 91 67.58 11.51 -29.34
N ILE A 92 67.97 11.93 -30.55
CA ILE A 92 68.42 11.01 -31.61
C ILE A 92 69.85 10.54 -31.34
N GLU A 93 70.77 11.41 -30.92
CA GLU A 93 72.12 11.01 -30.51
C GLU A 93 72.09 10.01 -29.35
N ASP A 94 71.35 10.31 -28.29
CA ASP A 94 71.20 9.42 -27.12
C ASP A 94 70.64 8.06 -27.54
N LEU A 95 69.73 8.04 -28.51
CA LEU A 95 69.16 6.82 -29.06
C LEU A 95 70.23 6.01 -29.80
N TYR A 96 71.01 6.61 -30.68
CA TYR A 96 72.06 5.90 -31.43
C TYR A 96 73.17 5.41 -30.50
N HIS A 97 73.58 6.21 -29.52
CA HIS A 97 74.53 5.81 -28.48
C HIS A 97 74.02 4.66 -27.62
N LYS A 98 72.75 4.72 -27.18
CA LYS A 98 72.13 3.68 -26.34
C LYS A 98 72.12 2.30 -27.00
N TYR A 99 72.03 2.24 -28.33
CA TYR A 99 71.98 0.99 -29.09
C TYR A 99 73.28 0.67 -29.84
N ASP A 100 74.35 1.43 -29.62
CA ASP A 100 75.66 1.26 -30.26
C ASP A 100 75.57 1.23 -31.81
N LEU A 101 74.84 2.19 -32.37
CA LEU A 101 74.56 2.26 -33.80
C LEU A 101 75.42 3.31 -34.49
N SER A 102 75.94 2.95 -35.66
CA SER A 102 76.64 3.90 -36.53
C SER A 102 75.64 4.86 -37.19
N PRO A 103 75.78 6.19 -37.04
CA PRO A 103 74.95 7.17 -37.71
C PRO A 103 74.94 7.00 -39.23
N ILE A 104 76.06 6.55 -39.80
CA ILE A 104 76.30 6.53 -41.25
C ILE A 104 75.76 5.25 -41.92
N SER A 105 75.64 4.14 -41.19
CA SER A 105 75.42 2.82 -41.81
C SER A 105 74.58 1.83 -41.01
N ALA A 106 73.78 2.29 -40.04
CA ALA A 106 72.96 1.42 -39.19
C ALA A 106 71.85 0.69 -39.98
N GLU A 107 71.73 -0.62 -39.77
CA GLU A 107 70.58 -1.39 -40.29
C GLU A 107 69.41 -1.31 -39.29
N ILE A 108 68.36 -0.58 -39.68
CA ILE A 108 67.19 -0.32 -38.83
C ILE A 108 66.08 -1.31 -39.18
N ASP A 109 65.86 -2.28 -38.30
CA ASP A 109 64.79 -3.27 -38.43
C ASP A 109 63.52 -2.90 -37.65
N LYS A 110 62.46 -3.69 -37.83
CA LYS A 110 61.16 -3.43 -37.19
C LYS A 110 61.22 -3.53 -35.66
N SER A 111 62.05 -4.40 -35.10
CA SER A 111 62.20 -4.53 -33.64
C SER A 111 62.83 -3.28 -33.04
N LEU A 112 63.86 -2.75 -33.71
CA LEU A 112 64.55 -1.54 -33.32
C LEU A 112 63.61 -0.33 -33.36
N LEU A 113 62.80 -0.21 -34.42
CA LEU A 113 61.81 0.86 -34.57
C LEU A 113 60.74 0.88 -33.46
N ILE A 114 60.30 -0.29 -32.98
CA ILE A 114 59.36 -0.39 -31.84
C ILE A 114 60.03 0.10 -30.54
N GLN A 115 61.32 -0.17 -30.37
CA GLN A 115 62.06 0.29 -29.20
C GLN A 115 62.33 1.80 -29.27
N PHE A 116 62.61 2.29 -30.47
CA PHE A 116 62.84 3.70 -30.72
C PHE A 116 61.57 4.51 -30.46
N SER A 117 60.42 4.09 -30.99
CA SER A 117 59.15 4.78 -30.78
C SER A 117 58.78 4.89 -29.30
N LYS A 118 59.10 3.87 -28.50
CA LYS A 118 58.89 3.92 -27.03
C LYS A 118 59.88 4.82 -26.30
N ASN A 119 61.15 4.83 -26.71
CA ASN A 119 62.18 5.60 -26.01
C ASN A 119 62.02 7.11 -26.22
N ILE A 120 61.68 7.52 -27.43
CA ILE A 120 61.52 8.94 -27.79
C ILE A 120 60.05 9.37 -27.88
N ASP A 121 59.13 8.47 -27.52
CA ASP A 121 57.67 8.67 -27.53
C ASP A 121 57.13 9.19 -28.88
N ALA A 122 57.64 8.64 -29.99
CA ALA A 122 57.26 9.07 -31.32
C ALA A 122 56.11 8.25 -31.90
N GLU A 123 55.09 8.94 -32.39
CA GLU A 123 53.97 8.33 -33.13
C GLU A 123 54.41 7.85 -34.52
N VAL A 124 55.30 8.60 -35.16
CA VAL A 124 55.78 8.33 -36.52
C VAL A 124 57.29 8.52 -36.59
N ILE A 125 57.98 7.54 -37.17
CA ILE A 125 59.43 7.55 -37.37
C ILE A 125 59.76 7.52 -38.86
N PHE A 126 60.52 8.50 -39.34
CA PHE A 126 61.07 8.57 -40.69
C PHE A 126 62.54 8.17 -40.70
N PHE A 127 62.92 7.32 -41.66
CA PHE A 127 64.30 6.85 -41.81
C PHE A 127 64.57 6.44 -43.26
N GLY A 128 65.83 6.33 -43.63
CA GLY A 128 66.17 6.08 -45.04
C GLY A 128 67.64 5.93 -45.34
N ASP A 129 67.90 5.79 -46.63
CA ASP A 129 69.24 5.66 -47.20
C ASP A 129 69.40 6.70 -48.33
N PHE A 130 70.57 7.31 -48.49
CA PHE A 130 70.90 8.14 -49.66
C PHE A 130 72.05 7.56 -50.48
N TYR A 131 71.97 7.69 -51.80
CA TYR A 131 72.94 7.13 -52.75
C TYR A 131 73.00 7.93 -54.06
N LEU A 132 74.08 7.74 -54.83
CA LEU A 132 74.26 8.38 -56.13
C LEU A 132 73.81 7.44 -57.25
N SER A 133 72.85 7.86 -58.09
CA SER A 133 72.43 7.09 -59.29
C SER A 133 73.28 7.39 -60.51
N SER A 134 73.96 8.54 -60.50
CA SER A 134 74.92 9.00 -61.52
C SER A 134 76.03 9.80 -60.82
N LEU A 135 77.04 10.29 -61.56
CA LEU A 135 78.14 11.09 -60.98
C LEU A 135 77.67 12.36 -60.24
N SER A 136 76.45 12.85 -60.50
CA SER A 136 75.94 14.12 -59.96
C SER A 136 74.55 14.02 -59.34
N ASP A 137 73.83 12.92 -59.50
CA ASP A 137 72.43 12.83 -59.07
C ASP A 137 72.32 12.08 -57.74
N LEU A 138 71.85 12.82 -56.72
CA LEU A 138 71.65 12.32 -55.37
C LEU A 138 70.22 11.84 -55.21
N ASN A 139 70.07 10.61 -54.73
CA ASN A 139 68.81 9.96 -54.45
C ASN A 139 68.69 9.76 -52.95
N LEU A 140 67.53 10.10 -52.39
CA LEU A 140 67.18 9.81 -51.01
C LEU A 140 65.95 8.91 -50.99
N SER A 141 66.12 7.72 -50.41
CA SER A 141 65.02 6.81 -50.14
C SER A 141 64.43 7.13 -48.76
N LEU A 142 63.11 7.23 -48.66
CA LEU A 142 62.41 7.55 -47.41
C LEU A 142 61.47 6.40 -47.05
N LYS A 143 61.48 6.01 -45.78
CA LYS A 143 60.58 5.03 -45.17
C LYS A 143 59.90 5.66 -43.96
N LYS A 144 58.64 5.31 -43.74
CA LYS A 144 57.83 5.70 -42.58
C LYS A 144 57.47 4.47 -41.79
N TYR A 145 57.71 4.51 -40.49
CA TYR A 145 57.16 3.59 -39.50
C TYR A 145 56.09 4.31 -38.69
N ASP A 146 54.88 3.76 -38.69
CA ASP A 146 53.75 4.29 -37.93
C ASP A 146 53.53 3.39 -36.71
N ASN A 147 53.69 3.96 -35.51
CA ASN A 147 53.62 3.25 -34.24
C ASN A 147 52.21 2.70 -33.97
N SER A 148 51.17 3.44 -34.38
CA SER A 148 49.76 3.05 -34.17
C SER A 148 49.36 1.82 -35.00
N THR A 149 49.90 1.69 -36.21
CA THR A 149 49.61 0.56 -37.11
C THR A 149 50.70 -0.52 -37.12
N GLY A 150 51.88 -0.20 -36.59
CA GLY A 150 53.07 -1.06 -36.63
C GLY A 150 53.56 -1.35 -38.06
N LYS A 151 53.22 -0.51 -39.05
CA LYS A 151 53.51 -0.74 -40.47
C LYS A 151 54.69 0.12 -40.95
N ILE A 152 55.59 -0.50 -41.71
CA ILE A 152 56.64 0.21 -42.45
C ILE A 152 56.15 0.44 -43.89
N THR A 153 56.18 1.69 -44.33
CA THR A 153 55.83 2.10 -45.70
C THR A 153 57.05 2.72 -46.36
N ALA A 154 57.50 2.16 -47.48
CA ALA A 154 58.58 2.74 -48.28
C ALA A 154 57.99 3.64 -49.38
N PHE A 155 58.59 4.82 -49.57
CA PHE A 155 58.19 5.78 -50.60
C PHE A 155 59.15 5.74 -51.80
N ARG A 156 58.76 6.39 -52.90
CA ARG A 156 59.64 6.53 -54.06
C ARG A 156 60.81 7.45 -53.72
N ASP A 157 61.98 7.13 -54.28
CA ASP A 157 63.19 7.90 -54.05
C ASP A 157 63.07 9.34 -54.56
N PHE A 158 63.54 10.28 -53.75
CA PHE A 158 63.63 11.71 -54.08
C PHE A 158 64.94 11.97 -54.80
N ILE A 159 64.86 12.41 -56.06
CA ILE A 159 66.03 12.63 -56.92
C ILE A 159 66.26 14.13 -57.12
N VAL A 160 67.49 14.57 -56.89
CA VAL A 160 67.97 15.90 -57.26
C VAL A 160 69.24 15.81 -58.10
N GLY A 161 69.29 16.60 -59.17
CA GLY A 161 70.50 16.75 -59.97
C GLY A 161 71.51 17.68 -59.30
N ASN A 162 72.79 17.50 -59.60
CA ASN A 162 73.92 18.27 -59.05
C ASN A 162 74.04 18.24 -57.51
N ALA A 163 73.45 17.23 -56.86
CA ALA A 163 73.38 17.13 -55.41
C ALA A 163 72.92 18.43 -54.71
N ASP A 164 71.87 19.07 -55.24
CA ASP A 164 71.23 20.24 -54.64
C ASP A 164 70.53 19.86 -53.31
N ILE A 165 71.27 19.96 -52.21
CA ILE A 165 70.86 19.51 -50.88
C ILE A 165 69.70 20.35 -50.34
N PHE A 166 69.69 21.65 -50.59
CA PHE A 166 68.61 22.55 -50.14
C PHE A 166 67.28 22.17 -50.80
N ASN A 167 67.27 21.94 -52.11
CA ASN A 167 66.08 21.49 -52.83
C ASN A 167 65.65 20.07 -52.44
N LEU A 168 66.62 19.19 -52.16
CA LEU A 168 66.33 17.84 -51.65
C LEU A 168 65.64 17.90 -50.29
N LYS A 169 66.18 18.70 -49.36
CA LYS A 169 65.59 18.97 -48.04
C LYS A 169 64.16 19.47 -48.20
N ASP A 170 63.93 20.55 -48.96
CA ASP A 170 62.61 21.15 -49.16
C ASP A 170 61.58 20.14 -49.71
N LYS A 171 61.99 19.33 -50.70
CA LYS A 171 61.13 18.27 -51.26
C LYS A 171 60.75 17.21 -50.22
N VAL A 172 61.70 16.81 -49.38
CA VAL A 172 61.48 15.80 -48.34
C VAL A 172 60.61 16.35 -47.21
N VAL A 173 60.85 17.57 -46.74
CA VAL A 173 60.02 18.25 -45.73
C VAL A 173 58.58 18.37 -46.22
N LEU A 174 58.36 18.93 -47.41
CA LEU A 174 57.01 19.08 -47.98
C LEU A 174 56.31 17.73 -48.18
N PHE A 175 57.06 16.68 -48.51
CA PHE A 175 56.50 15.34 -48.62
C PHE A 175 56.12 14.75 -47.26
N ILE A 176 56.99 14.87 -46.25
CA ILE A 176 56.72 14.41 -44.88
C ILE A 176 55.47 15.09 -44.34
N LEU A 177 55.36 16.41 -44.47
CA LEU A 177 54.19 17.17 -44.03
C LEU A 177 52.90 16.72 -44.72
N LYS A 178 52.96 16.45 -46.02
CA LYS A 178 51.84 15.90 -46.79
C LYS A 178 51.45 14.50 -46.31
N GLU A 179 52.41 13.62 -46.04
CA GLU A 179 52.19 12.27 -45.51
C GLU A 179 51.58 12.25 -44.10
N LEU A 180 51.81 13.31 -43.32
CA LEU A 180 51.24 13.51 -41.99
C LEU A 180 49.87 14.21 -42.03
N ASN A 181 49.38 14.60 -43.22
CA ASN A 181 48.18 15.41 -43.44
C ASN A 181 48.21 16.78 -42.72
N VAL A 182 49.38 17.44 -42.69
CA VAL A 182 49.55 18.76 -42.08
C VAL A 182 49.30 19.85 -43.14
N GLU A 183 48.31 20.72 -42.90
CA GLU A 183 48.06 21.91 -43.71
C GLU A 183 48.95 23.07 -43.23
N LEU A 184 49.86 23.53 -44.09
CA LEU A 184 50.76 24.64 -43.77
C LEU A 184 50.05 26.00 -43.79
N SER A 185 50.19 26.78 -42.72
CA SER A 185 49.75 28.17 -42.67
C SER A 185 50.59 29.07 -43.59
N ILE A 186 50.12 30.30 -43.84
CA ILE A 186 50.88 31.28 -44.63
C ILE A 186 52.20 31.63 -43.92
N GLN A 187 52.18 31.69 -42.59
CA GLN A 187 53.37 31.96 -41.78
C GLN A 187 54.35 30.78 -41.80
N ASP A 188 53.87 29.54 -41.71
CA ASP A 188 54.73 28.34 -41.81
C ASP A 188 55.43 28.28 -43.16
N LYS A 189 54.73 28.64 -44.24
CA LYS A 189 55.29 28.69 -45.59
C LYS A 189 56.35 29.77 -45.77
N ASP A 190 56.29 30.87 -45.02
CA ASP A 190 57.29 31.93 -45.09
C ASP A 190 58.49 31.65 -44.17
N ARG A 191 58.28 30.98 -43.03
CA ARG A 191 59.34 30.47 -42.15
C ARG A 191 60.18 29.38 -42.85
N LEU A 192 59.54 28.37 -43.44
CA LEU A 192 60.20 27.27 -44.17
C LEU A 192 61.02 27.72 -45.40
N LYS A 193 60.83 28.96 -45.90
CA LYS A 193 61.65 29.52 -46.99
C LYS A 193 62.96 30.13 -46.52
N LYS A 194 63.10 30.46 -45.23
CA LYS A 194 64.31 31.08 -44.69
C LYS A 194 65.32 29.98 -44.37
N THR A 195 66.40 29.92 -45.13
CA THR A 195 67.53 29.03 -44.84
C THR A 195 68.61 29.81 -44.10
N PRO A 196 69.20 29.27 -43.03
CA PRO A 196 70.18 29.98 -42.20
C PRO A 196 71.48 30.31 -42.96
N THR A 197 71.80 29.55 -44.01
CA THR A 197 72.84 29.89 -44.98
C THR A 197 72.47 29.36 -46.36
N THR A 198 72.96 30.00 -47.42
CA THR A 198 72.91 29.48 -48.81
C THR A 198 74.25 28.89 -49.26
N SER A 199 75.28 29.00 -48.42
CA SER A 199 76.63 28.48 -48.68
C SER A 199 76.71 27.02 -48.26
N LEU A 200 76.81 26.11 -49.24
CA LEU A 200 77.03 24.69 -48.98
C LEU A 200 78.34 24.45 -48.19
N GLU A 201 79.35 25.29 -48.38
CA GLU A 201 80.61 25.21 -47.65
C GLU A 201 80.42 25.58 -46.17
N ALA A 202 79.73 26.70 -45.87
CA ALA A 202 79.44 27.11 -44.50
C ALA A 202 78.59 26.05 -43.77
N LEU A 203 77.53 25.58 -44.43
CA LEU A 203 76.63 24.55 -43.91
C LEU A 203 77.37 23.23 -43.60
N SER A 204 78.21 22.77 -44.53
CA SER A 204 78.96 21.52 -44.32
C SER A 204 80.00 21.64 -43.21
N ASN A 205 80.64 22.80 -43.04
CA ASN A 205 81.59 23.03 -41.94
C ASN A 205 80.88 23.21 -40.59
N TYR A 206 79.69 23.81 -40.56
CA TYR A 206 78.86 23.89 -39.35
C TYR A 206 78.48 22.51 -38.81
N TYR A 207 77.92 21.63 -39.65
CA TYR A 207 77.57 20.28 -39.19
C TYR A 207 78.78 19.41 -38.88
N LYS A 208 79.93 19.63 -39.53
CA LYS A 208 81.21 19.02 -39.11
C LYS A 208 81.66 19.52 -37.74
N CYS A 209 81.51 20.83 -37.49
CA CYS A 209 81.82 21.43 -36.18
C CYS A 209 80.96 20.81 -35.09
N LEU A 210 79.65 20.69 -35.32
CA LEU A 210 78.70 20.07 -34.40
C LEU A 210 79.08 18.60 -34.12
N ASP A 211 79.27 17.78 -35.15
CA ASP A 211 79.63 16.36 -34.97
C ASP A 211 80.99 16.18 -34.27
N LEU A 212 81.97 17.05 -34.53
CA LEU A 212 83.26 17.02 -33.83
C LEU A 212 83.12 17.47 -32.37
N MET A 213 82.26 18.44 -32.08
CA MET A 213 81.91 18.84 -30.72
C MET A 213 81.29 17.66 -29.97
N ASP A 214 80.25 17.03 -30.51
CA ASP A 214 79.57 15.91 -29.83
C ASP A 214 80.54 14.74 -29.57
N LYS A 215 81.40 14.42 -30.55
CA LYS A 215 82.47 13.44 -30.37
C LYS A 215 83.44 13.85 -29.27
N ALA A 216 83.84 15.12 -29.20
CA ALA A 216 84.73 15.60 -28.16
C ALA A 216 84.10 15.50 -26.77
N ILE A 217 82.81 15.82 -26.65
CA ILE A 217 82.03 15.72 -25.41
C ILE A 217 82.03 14.29 -24.88
N VAL A 218 81.76 13.32 -25.76
CA VAL A 218 81.69 11.90 -25.42
C VAL A 218 83.09 11.33 -25.15
N GLU A 219 84.07 11.61 -26.01
CA GLU A 219 85.40 11.00 -25.93
C GLU A 219 86.23 11.57 -24.76
N TYR A 220 86.03 12.84 -24.41
CA TYR A 220 86.87 13.51 -23.41
C TYR A 220 86.24 13.63 -22.02
N GLU A 221 85.00 13.17 -21.82
CA GLU A 221 84.32 13.03 -20.52
C GLU A 221 84.50 14.26 -19.59
N GLY A 222 84.36 15.48 -20.15
CA GLY A 222 84.47 16.75 -19.40
C GLY A 222 85.87 17.36 -19.31
N VAL A 223 86.87 16.80 -20.01
CA VAL A 223 88.24 17.36 -20.11
C VAL A 223 88.33 18.30 -21.32
N ASP A 224 87.77 19.49 -21.14
CA ASP A 224 87.49 20.42 -22.23
C ASP A 224 88.54 21.55 -22.33
N TYR A 225 89.58 21.31 -23.14
CA TYR A 225 90.60 22.31 -23.45
C TYR A 225 90.64 22.61 -24.95
N PRO A 226 90.83 23.87 -25.37
CA PRO A 226 90.83 24.26 -26.78
C PRO A 226 91.92 23.58 -27.62
N SER A 227 93.02 23.14 -26.99
CA SER A 227 94.15 22.49 -27.66
C SER A 227 93.96 20.99 -27.89
N LYS A 228 92.88 20.37 -27.39
CA LYS A 228 92.58 18.96 -27.63
C LYS A 228 92.18 18.76 -29.08
N LYS A 229 92.58 17.64 -29.69
CA LYS A 229 92.46 17.41 -31.13
C LYS A 229 91.04 17.63 -31.65
N LEU A 230 90.04 16.96 -31.08
CA LEU A 230 88.65 17.10 -31.54
C LEU A 230 88.09 18.50 -31.28
N TRP A 231 88.40 19.12 -30.13
CA TRP A 231 88.00 20.50 -29.83
C TRP A 231 88.65 21.52 -30.77
N ALA A 232 89.93 21.36 -31.11
CA ALA A 232 90.64 22.21 -32.04
C ALA A 232 90.10 22.05 -33.47
N GLU A 233 89.81 20.83 -33.90
CA GLU A 233 89.19 20.54 -35.21
C GLU A 233 87.76 21.08 -35.28
N ALA A 234 86.98 20.99 -34.19
CA ALA A 234 85.65 21.59 -34.08
C ALA A 234 85.71 23.12 -34.19
N ILE A 235 86.58 23.77 -33.40
CA ILE A 235 86.79 25.23 -33.47
C ILE A 235 87.22 25.65 -34.88
N GLU A 236 88.14 24.93 -35.51
CA GLU A 236 88.58 25.23 -36.89
C GLU A 236 87.42 25.11 -37.89
N CYS A 237 86.56 24.10 -37.76
CA CYS A 237 85.38 23.95 -38.60
C CYS A 237 84.35 25.08 -38.34
N GLY A 238 84.11 25.45 -37.09
CA GLY A 238 83.22 26.55 -36.73
C GLY A 238 83.73 27.91 -37.23
N GLU A 239 85.03 28.18 -37.08
CA GLU A 239 85.69 29.38 -37.62
C GLU A 239 85.62 29.43 -39.15
N ARG A 240 85.76 28.28 -39.83
CA ARG A 240 85.54 28.18 -41.28
C ARG A 240 84.09 28.37 -41.68
N ALA A 241 83.13 27.95 -40.87
CA ALA A 241 81.71 28.16 -41.13
C ALA A 241 81.36 29.65 -41.12
N VAL A 242 81.74 30.39 -40.07
CA VAL A 242 81.52 31.85 -40.01
C VAL A 242 82.36 32.62 -41.03
N ALA A 243 83.52 32.10 -41.43
CA ALA A 243 84.33 32.72 -42.50
C ALA A 243 83.74 32.51 -43.90
N ALA A 244 83.12 31.35 -44.15
CA ALA A 244 82.46 31.02 -45.41
C ALA A 244 81.10 31.74 -45.56
N ASP A 245 80.44 32.06 -44.46
CA ASP A 245 79.24 32.90 -44.40
C ASP A 245 79.20 33.72 -43.09
N PRO A 246 79.63 35.00 -43.11
CA PRO A 246 79.65 35.86 -41.92
C PRO A 246 78.27 36.21 -41.34
N ASP A 247 77.19 35.99 -42.09
CA ASP A 247 75.83 36.28 -41.62
C ASP A 247 75.19 35.07 -40.91
N TYR A 248 75.93 33.95 -40.77
CA TYR A 248 75.44 32.72 -40.15
C TYR A 248 75.47 32.79 -38.61
N ALA A 249 74.41 33.36 -38.02
CA ALA A 249 74.30 33.62 -36.58
C ALA A 249 74.45 32.36 -35.70
N GLU A 250 73.87 31.23 -36.09
CA GLU A 250 73.92 29.99 -35.32
C GLU A 250 75.34 29.43 -35.21
N ALA A 251 76.21 29.69 -36.21
CA ALA A 251 77.60 29.31 -36.13
C ALA A 251 78.38 30.12 -35.09
N TYR A 252 78.03 31.40 -34.87
CA TYR A 252 78.59 32.21 -33.78
C TYR A 252 78.13 31.74 -32.40
N TYR A 253 76.86 31.34 -32.26
CA TYR A 253 76.35 30.78 -31.00
C TYR A 253 77.03 29.44 -30.67
N LEU A 254 77.16 28.53 -31.66
CA LEU A 254 77.86 27.26 -31.49
C LEU A 254 79.33 27.46 -31.09
N LEU A 255 80.02 28.42 -31.71
CA LEU A 255 81.39 28.79 -31.29
C LEU A 255 81.43 29.33 -29.86
N ALA A 256 80.46 30.15 -29.45
CA ALA A 256 80.37 30.66 -28.09
C ALA A 256 80.19 29.54 -27.06
N GLU A 257 79.37 28.54 -27.37
CA GLU A 257 79.16 27.36 -26.53
C GLU A 257 80.45 26.55 -26.35
N ILE A 258 81.17 26.30 -27.45
CA ILE A 258 82.46 25.62 -27.41
C ILE A 258 83.48 26.46 -26.60
N TYR A 259 83.48 27.78 -26.74
CA TYR A 259 84.37 28.66 -25.97
C TYR A 259 84.03 28.70 -24.48
N ASN A 260 82.75 28.74 -24.11
CA ASN A 260 82.32 28.65 -22.71
C ASN A 260 82.84 27.36 -22.07
N ARG A 261 82.60 26.24 -22.76
CA ARG A 261 82.95 24.91 -22.30
C ARG A 261 84.46 24.70 -22.19
N THR A 262 85.22 25.29 -23.12
CA THR A 262 86.69 25.25 -23.10
C THR A 262 87.33 26.39 -22.30
N HIS A 263 86.53 27.13 -21.52
CA HIS A 263 86.94 28.23 -20.63
C HIS A 263 87.66 29.41 -21.32
N TRP A 264 87.31 29.69 -22.58
CA TRP A 264 87.75 30.87 -23.33
C TRP A 264 86.78 32.05 -23.20
N THR A 265 86.63 32.57 -21.98
CA THR A 265 85.62 33.59 -21.61
C THR A 265 85.64 34.85 -22.49
N ILE A 266 86.81 35.33 -22.94
CA ILE A 266 86.89 36.51 -23.82
C ILE A 266 86.34 36.20 -25.22
N ARG A 267 86.68 35.04 -25.77
CA ARG A 267 86.20 34.64 -27.10
C ARG A 267 84.73 34.25 -27.07
N GLU A 268 84.28 33.65 -25.97
CA GLU A 268 82.86 33.42 -25.66
C GLU A 268 82.09 34.73 -25.70
N VAL A 269 82.47 35.74 -24.89
CA VAL A 269 81.78 37.04 -24.86
C VAL A 269 81.78 37.71 -26.24
N ASN A 270 82.90 37.66 -26.97
CA ASN A 270 82.95 38.23 -28.32
C ASN A 270 82.02 37.50 -29.31
N SER A 271 81.89 36.18 -29.19
CA SER A 271 81.03 35.37 -30.06
C SER A 271 79.56 35.55 -29.68
N LEU A 272 79.22 35.65 -28.39
CA LEU A 272 77.88 35.97 -27.91
C LEU A 272 77.46 37.39 -28.33
N ASN A 273 78.36 38.37 -28.25
CA ASN A 273 78.07 39.73 -28.72
C ASN A 273 77.85 39.77 -30.24
N SER A 274 78.66 39.03 -31.02
CA SER A 274 78.47 38.93 -32.48
C SER A 274 77.15 38.24 -32.82
N PHE A 275 76.78 37.21 -32.04
CA PHE A 275 75.48 36.54 -32.16
C PHE A 275 74.33 37.50 -31.85
N ILE A 276 74.33 38.17 -30.69
CA ILE A 276 73.29 39.15 -30.31
C ILE A 276 73.16 40.25 -31.36
N GLN A 277 74.29 40.78 -31.84
CA GLN A 277 74.30 41.81 -32.88
C GLN A 277 73.62 41.32 -34.16
N LEU A 278 73.92 40.11 -34.63
CA LEU A 278 73.28 39.54 -35.82
C LEU A 278 71.79 39.26 -35.60
N VAL A 279 71.38 38.84 -34.39
CA VAL A 279 69.97 38.63 -34.04
C VAL A 279 69.19 39.94 -34.10
N GLU A 280 69.75 41.02 -33.56
CA GLU A 280 69.14 42.35 -33.53
C GLU A 280 69.15 43.04 -34.91
N GLU A 281 70.26 42.98 -35.65
CA GLU A 281 70.42 43.64 -36.95
C GLU A 281 69.62 42.95 -38.07
N ASN A 282 69.61 41.61 -38.10
CA ASN A 282 68.96 40.83 -39.16
C ASN A 282 67.51 40.43 -38.83
N GLN A 283 66.98 40.88 -37.69
CA GLN A 283 65.61 40.54 -37.22
C GLN A 283 65.34 39.04 -37.33
N LEU A 284 66.23 38.25 -36.72
CA LEU A 284 66.11 36.79 -36.75
C LEU A 284 65.01 36.34 -35.79
N GLU A 285 63.79 36.28 -36.29
CA GLU A 285 62.60 35.93 -35.52
C GLU A 285 62.37 34.41 -35.50
N SER A 286 63.08 33.69 -34.63
CA SER A 286 62.82 32.27 -34.35
C SER A 286 62.78 32.01 -32.85
N LYS A 287 61.91 31.06 -32.44
CA LYS A 287 61.75 30.67 -31.04
C LYS A 287 63.06 30.15 -30.42
N ASP A 288 63.84 29.42 -31.21
CA ASP A 288 65.15 28.92 -30.81
C ASP A 288 66.17 30.06 -30.64
N ILE A 289 66.16 31.04 -31.56
CA ILE A 289 67.05 32.19 -31.51
C ILE A 289 66.76 33.09 -30.30
N TYR A 290 65.50 33.35 -29.95
CA TYR A 290 65.15 34.13 -28.76
C TYR A 290 65.58 33.44 -27.46
N LYS A 291 65.42 32.12 -27.36
CA LYS A 291 65.90 31.35 -26.21
C LYS A 291 67.42 31.45 -26.08
N LYS A 292 68.14 31.31 -27.19
CA LYS A 292 69.61 31.46 -27.25
C LYS A 292 70.04 32.89 -26.88
N ALA A 293 69.30 33.91 -27.33
CA ALA A 293 69.56 35.31 -26.99
C ALA A 293 69.36 35.60 -25.50
N SER A 294 68.26 35.13 -24.90
CA SER A 294 68.03 35.28 -23.46
C SER A 294 69.16 34.66 -22.63
N GLN A 295 69.57 33.44 -22.97
CA GLN A 295 70.67 32.76 -22.27
C GLN A 295 72.00 33.51 -22.43
N ALA A 296 72.25 34.11 -23.59
CA ALA A 296 73.42 34.95 -23.82
C ALA A 296 73.41 36.18 -22.89
N TYR A 297 72.28 36.88 -22.79
CA TYR A 297 72.09 38.01 -21.89
C TYR A 297 72.25 37.63 -20.40
N PHE A 298 71.69 36.49 -19.97
CA PHE A 298 71.87 35.98 -18.60
C PHE A 298 73.33 35.73 -18.25
N ARG A 299 74.07 35.06 -19.15
CA ARG A 299 75.49 34.76 -18.95
C ARG A 299 76.33 36.02 -18.82
N LEU A 300 76.00 37.06 -19.59
CA LEU A 300 76.61 38.38 -19.44
C LEU A 300 76.28 38.99 -18.06
N GLY A 301 75.00 38.98 -17.64
CA GLY A 301 74.58 39.51 -16.33
C GLY A 301 75.26 38.84 -15.14
N TYR A 302 75.39 37.52 -15.17
CA TYR A 302 76.10 36.77 -14.13
C TYR A 302 77.60 37.13 -14.07
N ALA A 303 78.24 37.34 -15.23
CA ALA A 303 79.63 37.76 -15.29
C ALA A 303 79.87 39.15 -14.67
N PHE A 304 78.87 40.04 -14.65
CA PHE A 304 78.92 41.33 -13.95
C PHE A 304 78.54 41.23 -12.47
N TYR A 305 77.54 40.41 -12.11
CA TYR A 305 77.15 40.16 -10.72
C TYR A 305 78.32 39.63 -9.87
N SER A 306 79.07 38.65 -10.40
CA SER A 306 80.23 38.06 -9.72
C SER A 306 81.39 39.06 -9.49
N LYS A 307 81.40 40.20 -10.19
CA LYS A 307 82.36 41.29 -9.97
C LYS A 307 81.88 42.33 -8.94
N GLY A 308 80.65 42.19 -8.42
CA GLY A 308 80.02 43.15 -7.51
C GLY A 308 79.44 44.39 -8.22
N GLU A 309 79.36 44.37 -9.55
CA GLU A 309 78.81 45.48 -10.35
C GLU A 309 77.29 45.31 -10.48
N HIS A 310 76.57 45.55 -9.38
CA HIS A 310 75.13 45.27 -9.27
C HIS A 310 74.26 46.01 -10.29
N GLU A 311 74.58 47.26 -10.65
CA GLU A 311 73.81 48.04 -11.64
C GLU A 311 73.86 47.42 -13.04
N GLN A 312 75.04 47.07 -13.54
CA GLN A 312 75.20 46.45 -14.86
C GLN A 312 74.63 45.03 -14.89
N ALA A 313 74.74 44.29 -13.78
CA ALA A 313 74.14 42.97 -13.67
C ALA A 313 72.61 43.03 -13.82
N ILE A 314 71.95 44.01 -13.19
CA ILE A 314 70.50 44.22 -13.32
C ILE A 314 70.12 44.49 -14.78
N GLU A 315 70.84 45.34 -15.51
CA GLU A 315 70.54 45.64 -16.93
C GLU A 315 70.54 44.39 -17.82
N TYR A 316 71.57 43.55 -17.68
CA TYR A 316 71.66 42.30 -18.45
C TYR A 316 70.64 41.24 -18.01
N PHE A 317 70.32 41.15 -16.71
CA PHE A 317 69.26 40.25 -16.24
C PHE A 317 67.87 40.68 -16.71
N ILE A 318 67.58 41.99 -16.75
CA ILE A 318 66.34 42.49 -17.35
C ILE A 318 66.31 42.20 -18.85
N SER A 319 67.40 42.48 -19.57
CA SER A 319 67.47 42.17 -21.01
C SER A 319 67.29 40.67 -21.26
N SER A 320 67.78 39.82 -20.36
CA SER A 320 67.56 38.38 -20.42
C SER A 320 66.09 38.00 -20.25
N THR A 321 65.38 38.60 -19.30
CA THR A 321 63.94 38.35 -19.09
C THR A 321 63.05 38.97 -20.17
N GLU A 322 63.54 39.96 -20.93
CA GLU A 322 62.83 40.47 -22.11
C GLU A 322 62.76 39.43 -23.25
N TYR A 323 63.84 38.66 -23.47
CA TYR A 323 63.88 37.61 -24.48
C TYR A 323 63.29 36.28 -24.00
N ASP A 324 63.41 35.96 -22.71
CA ASP A 324 62.76 34.82 -22.06
C ASP A 324 62.21 35.23 -20.68
N PRO A 325 60.94 35.64 -20.60
CA PRO A 325 60.32 36.05 -19.34
C PRO A 325 60.24 34.95 -18.29
N ASP A 326 60.43 33.68 -18.68
CA ASP A 326 60.32 32.53 -17.79
C ASP A 326 61.70 32.04 -17.29
N LEU A 327 62.78 32.78 -17.56
CA LEU A 327 64.11 32.45 -17.07
C LEU A 327 64.23 32.69 -15.55
N LEU A 328 63.96 31.62 -14.80
CA LEU A 328 63.89 31.61 -13.33
C LEU A 328 65.14 32.19 -12.64
N GLU A 329 66.33 31.84 -13.14
CA GLU A 329 67.59 32.21 -12.53
C GLU A 329 67.78 33.73 -12.50
N ALA A 330 67.38 34.43 -13.57
CA ALA A 330 67.51 35.90 -13.65
C ALA A 330 66.68 36.60 -12.56
N HIS A 331 65.44 36.15 -12.33
CA HIS A 331 64.55 36.72 -11.31
C HIS A 331 65.04 36.47 -9.88
N ILE A 332 65.58 35.29 -9.58
CA ILE A 332 66.11 34.99 -8.24
C ILE A 332 67.27 35.92 -7.87
N TYR A 333 68.19 36.17 -8.79
CA TYR A 333 69.28 37.12 -8.55
C TYR A 333 68.79 38.56 -8.38
N LEU A 334 67.72 38.96 -9.09
CA LEU A 334 67.09 40.27 -8.89
C LEU A 334 66.45 40.40 -7.50
N VAL A 335 65.73 39.38 -7.01
CA VAL A 335 65.14 39.36 -5.65
C VAL A 335 66.21 39.65 -4.59
N GLN A 336 67.34 38.95 -4.69
CA GLN A 336 68.42 39.05 -3.71
C GLN A 336 69.07 40.43 -3.71
N ILE A 337 69.41 40.95 -4.90
CA ILE A 337 70.05 42.26 -5.04
C ILE A 337 69.13 43.36 -4.50
N TYR A 338 67.82 43.31 -4.78
CA TYR A 338 66.87 44.31 -4.26
C TYR A 338 66.68 44.24 -2.74
N TYR A 339 66.67 43.06 -2.13
CA TYR A 339 66.58 42.91 -0.68
C TYR A 339 67.80 43.52 0.03
N ASP A 340 69.00 43.22 -0.46
CA ASP A 340 70.25 43.71 0.12
C ASP A 340 70.40 45.23 0.01
N MET A 341 69.86 45.83 -1.05
CA MET A 341 69.78 47.28 -1.23
C MET A 341 68.71 47.96 -0.36
N GLY A 342 67.83 47.18 0.30
CA GLY A 342 66.74 47.70 1.12
C GLY A 342 65.48 48.09 0.33
N GLU A 343 65.43 47.76 -0.97
CA GLU A 343 64.29 48.00 -1.86
C GLU A 343 63.26 46.88 -1.73
N ILE A 344 62.63 46.79 -0.55
CA ILE A 344 61.69 45.71 -0.18
C ILE A 344 60.54 45.55 -1.19
N GLY A 345 60.07 46.66 -1.77
CA GLY A 345 59.00 46.63 -2.78
C GLY A 345 59.42 45.91 -4.07
N LEU A 346 60.58 46.27 -4.63
CA LEU A 346 61.11 45.63 -5.83
C LEU A 346 61.51 44.17 -5.57
N SER A 347 61.99 43.87 -4.37
CA SER A 347 62.28 42.49 -3.96
C SER A 347 61.02 41.62 -3.91
N LEU A 348 59.89 42.16 -3.44
CA LEU A 348 58.60 41.44 -3.43
C LEU A 348 58.02 41.27 -4.84
N ASP A 349 58.10 42.31 -5.68
CA ASP A 349 57.62 42.24 -7.07
C ASP A 349 58.36 41.12 -7.83
N GLU A 350 59.68 41.02 -7.68
CA GLU A 350 60.45 39.92 -8.29
C GLU A 350 60.17 38.55 -7.64
N CYS A 351 59.83 38.50 -6.35
CA CYS A 351 59.40 37.25 -5.71
C CYS A 351 58.10 36.71 -6.32
N GLU A 352 57.17 37.60 -6.72
CA GLU A 352 55.94 37.21 -7.42
C GLU A 352 56.25 36.63 -8.79
N GLU A 353 57.20 37.21 -9.54
CA GLU A 353 57.63 36.65 -10.82
C GLU A 353 58.31 35.29 -10.66
N VAL A 354 59.14 35.09 -9.61
CA VAL A 354 59.69 33.77 -9.31
C VAL A 354 58.58 32.76 -9.00
N LEU A 355 57.54 33.13 -8.24
CA LEU A 355 56.42 32.23 -7.96
C LEU A 355 55.51 31.99 -9.18
N ARG A 356 55.45 32.93 -10.13
CA ARG A 356 54.77 32.72 -11.42
C ARG A 356 55.45 31.60 -12.21
N ILE A 357 56.78 31.56 -12.18
CA ILE A 357 57.61 30.59 -12.92
C ILE A 357 57.72 29.26 -12.15
N ASP A 358 58.07 29.30 -10.87
CA ASP A 358 58.15 28.15 -9.96
C ASP A 358 57.33 28.41 -8.68
N PRO A 359 56.04 28.00 -8.67
CA PRO A 359 55.15 28.17 -7.52
C PRO A 359 55.60 27.44 -6.24
N GLN A 360 56.54 26.49 -6.34
CA GLN A 360 57.02 25.69 -5.20
C GLN A 360 58.41 26.12 -4.72
N ASN A 361 58.92 27.25 -5.17
CA ASN A 361 60.24 27.73 -4.78
C ASN A 361 60.30 28.03 -3.27
N LYS A 362 60.98 27.14 -2.53
CA LYS A 362 61.07 27.20 -1.07
C LYS A 362 61.95 28.35 -0.58
N GLU A 363 62.95 28.73 -1.37
CA GLU A 363 63.88 29.81 -1.03
C GLU A 363 63.16 31.16 -1.06
N ILE A 364 62.35 31.39 -2.09
CA ILE A 364 61.55 32.62 -2.22
C ILE A 364 60.44 32.71 -1.17
N SER A 365 59.81 31.59 -0.81
CA SER A 365 58.81 31.56 0.26
C SER A 365 59.35 32.09 1.60
N TRP A 366 60.63 31.81 1.90
CA TRP A 366 61.30 32.35 3.09
C TRP A 366 61.55 33.86 2.97
N PHE A 367 62.02 34.34 1.80
CA PHE A 367 62.26 35.76 1.56
C PHE A 367 60.97 36.60 1.60
N ILE A 368 59.86 36.10 1.05
CA ILE A 368 58.55 36.76 1.14
C ILE A 368 58.17 36.96 2.61
N LYS A 369 58.16 35.87 3.41
CA LYS A 369 57.80 35.95 4.83
C LYS A 369 58.71 36.93 5.58
N LYS A 370 60.02 36.89 5.30
CA LYS A 370 60.99 37.79 5.93
C LYS A 370 60.73 39.27 5.58
N ASN A 371 60.44 39.56 4.31
CA ASN A 371 60.10 40.90 3.83
C ASN A 371 58.79 41.41 4.44
N GLU A 372 57.74 40.58 4.45
CA GLU A 372 56.44 40.92 5.03
C GLU A 372 56.52 41.23 6.54
N GLN A 373 57.21 40.40 7.31
CA GLN A 373 57.34 40.63 8.76
C GLN A 373 58.20 41.86 9.08
N SER A 374 59.26 42.09 8.29
CA SER A 374 60.11 43.29 8.42
C SER A 374 59.35 44.56 8.06
N GLN A 375 58.43 44.49 7.10
CA GLN A 375 57.52 45.59 6.76
C GLN A 375 56.47 45.83 7.86
N LYS A 376 55.91 44.76 8.43
CA LYS A 376 54.82 44.84 9.42
C LYS A 376 55.29 45.35 10.78
N TYR A 377 56.42 44.86 11.28
CA TYR A 377 56.87 45.14 12.66
C TYR A 377 58.09 46.04 12.73
N GLY A 378 58.71 46.36 11.60
CA GLY A 378 59.98 47.06 11.51
C GLY A 378 61.15 46.07 11.51
N ARG A 379 62.09 46.30 10.60
CA ARG A 379 63.28 45.46 10.41
C ARG A 379 64.03 45.20 11.72
N GLU A 380 64.27 46.24 12.50
CA GLU A 380 65.02 46.14 13.76
C GLU A 380 64.27 45.31 14.83
N ALA A 381 62.95 45.45 14.94
CA ALA A 381 62.16 44.67 15.89
C ALA A 381 62.15 43.18 15.52
N TYR A 382 62.02 42.87 14.23
CA TYR A 382 61.98 41.50 13.72
C TYR A 382 63.33 40.79 13.80
N GLU A 383 64.43 41.47 13.44
CA GLU A 383 65.79 40.91 13.56
C GLU A 383 66.17 40.59 15.02
N ASN A 384 65.78 41.44 15.98
CA ASN A 384 66.01 41.18 17.40
C ASN A 384 65.15 40.03 17.93
N TYR A 385 63.90 39.89 17.46
CA TYR A 385 63.06 38.74 17.79
C TYR A 385 63.66 37.43 17.27
N GLU A 386 64.13 37.40 16.03
CA GLU A 386 64.72 36.19 15.45
C GLU A 386 65.94 35.72 16.25
N ARG A 387 66.81 36.66 16.64
CA ARG A 387 67.96 36.38 17.51
C ARG A 387 67.52 35.88 18.89
N GLY A 388 66.54 36.53 19.52
CA GLY A 388 66.00 36.12 20.81
C GLY A 388 65.37 34.73 20.78
N TYR A 389 64.65 34.42 19.71
CA TYR A 389 64.03 33.11 19.50
C TYR A 389 65.09 32.00 19.33
N LEU A 390 66.17 32.28 18.60
CA LEU A 390 67.31 31.36 18.48
C LEU A 390 67.98 31.10 19.84
N SER A 391 68.19 32.14 20.67
CA SER A 391 68.75 31.98 22.02
C SER A 391 67.81 31.21 22.96
N TYR A 392 66.50 31.46 22.91
CA TYR A 392 65.49 30.72 23.67
C TYR A 392 65.53 29.23 23.32
N LYS A 393 65.57 28.90 22.02
CA LYS A 393 65.63 27.51 21.55
C LYS A 393 66.89 26.77 22.00
N ASN A 394 67.99 27.50 22.21
CA ASN A 394 69.24 26.96 22.72
C ASN A 394 69.26 26.81 24.26
N GLY A 395 68.17 27.15 24.95
CA GLY A 395 68.05 27.06 26.42
C GLY A 395 68.71 28.21 27.19
N ASN A 396 69.20 29.24 26.48
CA ASN A 396 69.85 30.40 27.08
C ASN A 396 68.81 31.48 27.42
N PHE A 397 67.98 31.22 28.43
CA PHE A 397 66.83 32.06 28.77
C PHE A 397 67.20 33.51 29.17
N GLU A 398 68.36 33.72 29.81
CA GLU A 398 68.86 35.06 30.16
C GLU A 398 69.27 35.90 28.93
N GLU A 399 69.86 35.25 27.91
CA GLU A 399 70.24 35.93 26.66
C GLU A 399 69.00 36.20 25.79
N ALA A 400 68.07 35.24 25.74
CA ALA A 400 66.79 35.39 25.08
C ALA A 400 65.97 36.55 25.67
N GLU A 401 65.97 36.70 26.99
CA GLU A 401 65.34 37.83 27.68
C GLU A 401 65.87 39.18 27.17
N SER A 402 67.18 39.32 26.98
CA SER A 402 67.80 40.56 26.51
C SER A 402 67.34 40.94 25.09
N TYR A 403 67.34 39.97 24.18
CA TYR A 403 66.91 40.19 22.79
C TYR A 403 65.40 40.40 22.68
N PHE A 404 64.57 39.68 23.45
CA PHE A 404 63.12 39.92 23.47
C PHE A 404 62.78 41.29 24.05
N LYS A 405 63.44 41.72 25.13
CA LYS A 405 63.29 43.09 25.64
C LYS A 405 63.68 44.14 24.60
N SER A 406 64.76 43.91 23.85
CA SER A 406 65.19 44.79 22.76
C SER A 406 64.19 44.83 21.61
N SER A 407 63.60 43.68 21.26
CA SER A 407 62.52 43.57 20.27
C SER A 407 61.24 44.31 20.71
N ILE A 408 60.82 44.12 21.98
CA ILE A 408 59.67 44.81 22.58
C ILE A 408 59.91 46.33 22.64
N LEU A 409 61.14 46.77 22.93
CA LEU A 409 61.50 48.20 22.92
C LEU A 409 61.36 48.80 21.51
N ALA A 410 61.77 48.07 20.48
CA ALA A 410 61.63 48.50 19.09
C ALA A 410 60.15 48.48 18.62
N ASN A 411 59.35 47.51 19.09
CA ASN A 411 57.92 47.45 18.81
C ASN A 411 57.13 46.77 19.96
N PRO A 412 56.48 47.53 20.85
CA PRO A 412 55.73 46.99 21.99
C PRO A 412 54.48 46.18 21.62
N ASN A 413 53.96 46.34 20.40
CA ASN A 413 52.78 45.59 19.93
C ASN A 413 53.16 44.27 19.25
N PHE A 414 54.45 43.93 19.23
CA PHE A 414 54.92 42.65 18.71
C PHE A 414 54.71 41.57 19.76
N LYS A 415 53.66 40.76 19.57
CA LYS A 415 53.16 39.77 20.54
C LYS A 415 54.20 38.69 20.86
N GLU A 416 54.90 38.19 19.85
CA GLU A 416 55.75 37.01 19.93
C GLU A 416 56.92 37.19 20.92
N PRO A 417 57.63 38.33 20.96
CA PRO A 417 58.58 38.63 22.03
C PRO A 417 58.00 38.55 23.46
N HIS A 418 56.80 39.09 23.72
CA HIS A 418 56.15 39.00 25.04
C HIS A 418 55.84 37.55 25.41
N TYR A 419 55.37 36.77 24.43
CA TYR A 419 55.06 35.35 24.58
C TYR A 419 56.28 34.53 25.01
N TYR A 420 57.40 34.65 24.30
CA TYR A 420 58.61 33.88 24.64
C TYR A 420 59.31 34.41 25.89
N LEU A 421 59.13 35.69 26.23
CA LEU A 421 59.59 36.24 27.49
C LEU A 421 58.80 35.68 28.68
N ALA A 422 57.48 35.53 28.57
CA ALA A 422 56.64 34.90 29.59
C ALA A 422 57.05 33.45 29.87
N LEU A 423 57.32 32.68 28.81
CA LEU A 423 57.84 31.32 28.92
C LEU A 423 59.22 31.28 29.58
N SER A 424 60.11 32.19 29.20
CA SER A 424 61.44 32.28 29.80
C SER A 424 61.34 32.54 31.32
N TYR A 425 60.45 33.43 31.77
CA TYR A 425 60.21 33.66 33.20
C TYR A 425 59.57 32.47 33.92
N TYR A 426 58.67 31.75 33.26
CA TYR A 426 58.08 30.53 33.82
C TYR A 426 59.13 29.45 34.12
N GLU A 427 60.05 29.22 33.19
CA GLU A 427 61.14 28.25 33.33
C GLU A 427 62.15 28.64 34.43
N ILE A 428 62.36 29.95 34.63
CA ILE A 428 63.20 30.49 35.72
C ILE A 428 62.50 30.37 37.09
N GLY A 429 61.17 30.13 37.12
CA GLY A 429 60.37 30.02 38.33
C GLY A 429 59.82 31.36 38.85
N ASP A 430 59.92 32.43 38.05
CA ASP A 430 59.38 33.74 38.36
C ASP A 430 57.92 33.86 37.88
N LEU A 431 57.01 33.29 38.67
CA LEU A 431 55.59 33.22 38.32
C LEU A 431 54.93 34.60 38.23
N ASP A 432 55.38 35.60 39.00
CA ASP A 432 54.75 36.92 38.99
C ASP A 432 55.11 37.68 37.69
N ASN A 433 56.36 37.63 37.24
CA ASN A 433 56.74 38.21 35.94
C ASN A 433 56.19 37.41 34.76
N SER A 434 56.08 36.08 34.89
CA SER A 434 55.42 35.24 33.88
C SER A 434 53.94 35.60 33.72
N ILE A 435 53.18 35.71 34.81
CA ILE A 435 51.77 36.14 34.81
C ILE A 435 51.63 37.52 34.14
N PHE A 436 52.47 38.48 34.53
CA PHE A 436 52.44 39.82 33.94
C PHE A 436 52.66 39.82 32.42
N GLN A 437 53.66 39.05 31.93
CA GLN A 437 53.88 38.97 30.48
C GLN A 437 52.75 38.23 29.76
N TRP A 438 52.13 37.22 30.37
CA TRP A 438 50.94 36.58 29.80
C TRP A 438 49.73 37.53 29.71
N GLU A 439 49.54 38.38 30.72
CA GLU A 439 48.53 39.44 30.68
C GLU A 439 48.79 40.44 29.54
N GLU A 440 50.05 40.83 29.30
CA GLU A 440 50.40 41.69 28.16
C GLU A 440 50.18 40.99 26.81
N VAL A 441 50.45 39.68 26.69
CA VAL A 441 50.09 38.90 25.48
C VAL A 441 48.58 38.93 25.24
N ILE A 442 47.76 38.72 26.28
CA ILE A 442 46.28 38.74 26.17
C ILE A 442 45.76 40.15 25.87
N LYS A 443 46.44 41.18 26.34
CA LYS A 443 46.12 42.58 26.05
C LYS A 443 46.41 42.93 24.59
N ILE A 444 47.47 42.37 24.01
CA ILE A 444 47.78 42.51 22.57
C ILE A 444 46.83 41.65 21.74
N ASP A 445 46.51 40.44 22.19
CA ASP A 445 45.62 39.48 21.53
C ASP A 445 44.66 38.80 22.51
N SER A 446 43.44 39.35 22.61
CA SER A 446 42.41 38.88 23.54
C SER A 446 41.89 37.47 23.25
N PHE A 447 42.21 36.90 22.08
CA PHE A 447 41.76 35.57 21.66
C PHE A 447 42.87 34.51 21.74
N ASP A 448 44.06 34.86 22.23
CA ASP A 448 45.16 33.92 22.40
C ASP A 448 44.85 32.92 23.54
N ASN A 449 44.20 31.81 23.17
CA ASN A 449 43.81 30.75 24.09
C ASN A 449 45.02 30.04 24.70
N THR A 450 46.16 30.03 24.00
CA THR A 450 47.41 29.46 24.49
C THR A 450 47.98 30.32 25.61
N ALA A 451 48.00 31.65 25.44
CA ALA A 451 48.39 32.58 26.48
C ALA A 451 47.48 32.50 27.71
N LYS A 452 46.16 32.42 27.51
CA LYS A 452 45.19 32.19 28.59
C LYS A 452 45.41 30.87 29.30
N HIS A 453 45.76 29.81 28.57
CA HIS A 453 46.08 28.51 29.15
C HIS A 453 47.30 28.59 30.06
N PHE A 454 48.41 29.17 29.59
CA PHE A 454 49.61 29.33 30.41
C PHE A 454 49.40 30.28 31.59
N LEU A 455 48.62 31.35 31.41
CA LEU A 455 48.20 32.22 32.51
C LEU A 455 47.41 31.44 33.57
N ASN A 456 46.41 30.65 33.15
CA ASN A 456 45.62 29.82 34.05
C ASN A 456 46.49 28.80 34.77
N ASN A 457 47.46 28.17 34.10
CA ASN A 457 48.40 27.26 34.74
C ASN A 457 49.22 27.98 35.82
N CYS A 458 49.73 29.19 35.54
CA CYS A 458 50.44 29.99 36.53
C CYS A 458 49.55 30.38 37.72
N LEU A 459 48.28 30.72 37.47
CA LEU A 459 47.31 31.09 38.51
C LEU A 459 46.89 29.87 39.36
N GLU A 460 46.66 28.71 38.73
CA GLU A 460 46.36 27.46 39.43
C GLU A 460 47.56 27.00 40.24
N GLU A 461 48.78 27.16 39.72
CA GLU A 461 50.01 26.82 40.41
C GLU A 461 50.20 27.69 41.66
N LYS A 462 49.84 28.96 41.54
CA LYS A 462 49.81 29.92 42.65
C LYS A 462 48.72 29.61 43.70
N LYS A 463 47.56 29.07 43.28
CA LYS A 463 46.40 28.81 44.16
C LYS A 463 46.43 27.44 44.85
N TYR A 464 46.80 26.41 44.12
CA TYR A 464 46.73 25.01 44.57
C TYR A 464 48.11 24.40 44.84
N GLY A 465 49.18 25.02 44.34
CA GLY A 465 50.58 24.62 44.55
C GLY A 465 51.14 23.78 43.40
N ARG A 466 52.43 23.98 43.10
CA ARG A 466 53.17 23.29 42.04
C ARG A 466 53.11 21.77 42.16
N GLU A 467 53.24 21.22 43.37
CA GLU A 467 53.20 19.75 43.55
C GLU A 467 51.78 19.16 43.36
N THR A 468 50.71 19.85 43.78
CA THR A 468 49.32 19.41 43.50
C THR A 468 49.07 19.33 41.99
N LEU A 469 49.48 20.36 41.23
CA LEU A 469 49.31 20.37 39.78
C LEU A 469 50.23 19.39 39.07
N LYS A 470 51.46 19.23 39.53
CA LYS A 470 52.40 18.25 38.98
C LYS A 470 51.86 16.83 39.09
N HIS A 471 51.37 16.43 40.26
CA HIS A 471 50.74 15.12 40.44
C HIS A 471 49.42 15.00 39.66
N PHE A 472 48.63 16.08 39.56
CA PHE A 472 47.45 16.07 38.71
C PHE A 472 47.79 15.90 37.23
N ASN A 473 48.75 16.65 36.71
CA ASN A 473 49.18 16.60 35.31
C ASN A 473 49.81 15.23 35.01
N ALA A 474 50.62 14.68 35.92
CA ALA A 474 51.13 13.31 35.79
C ALA A 474 49.98 12.28 35.76
N GLY A 475 48.99 12.43 36.66
CA GLY A 475 47.80 11.59 36.64
C GLY A 475 46.98 11.73 35.36
N TYR A 476 46.86 12.96 34.83
CA TYR A 476 46.17 13.25 33.58
C TYR A 476 46.91 12.69 32.36
N ASP A 477 48.24 12.75 32.34
CA ASP A 477 49.06 12.13 31.31
C ASP A 477 48.90 10.59 31.31
N TYR A 478 48.89 9.97 32.49
CA TYR A 478 48.59 8.54 32.60
C TYR A 478 47.16 8.22 32.17
N TYR A 479 46.19 9.08 32.49
CA TYR A 479 44.81 8.95 32.04
C TYR A 479 44.70 9.00 30.51
N LEU A 480 45.37 9.94 29.85
CA LEU A 480 45.40 10.05 28.39
C LEU A 480 46.10 8.85 27.71
N LYS A 481 47.08 8.24 28.38
CA LYS A 481 47.76 7.03 27.91
C LYS A 481 46.95 5.74 28.15
N GLY A 482 45.79 5.84 28.80
CA GLY A 482 44.98 4.68 29.19
C GLY A 482 45.54 3.90 30.39
N GLU A 483 46.56 4.42 31.07
CA GLU A 483 47.18 3.80 32.24
C GLU A 483 46.42 4.20 33.53
N TYR A 484 45.15 3.81 33.61
CA TYR A 484 44.21 4.33 34.61
C TYR A 484 44.60 4.01 36.06
N ASP A 485 45.24 2.87 36.34
CA ASP A 485 45.72 2.53 37.69
C ASP A 485 46.78 3.52 38.20
N LYS A 486 47.71 3.93 37.32
CA LYS A 486 48.73 4.94 37.66
C LYS A 486 48.13 6.34 37.73
N ALA A 487 47.16 6.63 36.87
CA ALA A 487 46.39 7.87 36.92
C ALA A 487 45.71 8.03 38.30
N ILE A 488 45.07 6.96 38.80
CA ILE A 488 44.45 6.93 40.13
C ILE A 488 45.48 7.20 41.24
N GLU A 489 46.66 6.59 41.18
CA GLU A 489 47.72 6.82 42.17
C GLU A 489 48.14 8.29 42.21
N GLU A 490 48.39 8.89 41.05
CA GLU A 490 48.82 10.28 40.92
C GLU A 490 47.70 11.29 41.24
N PHE A 491 46.43 10.99 40.90
CA PHE A 491 45.30 11.82 41.33
C PHE A 491 45.08 11.77 42.84
N ASN A 492 45.23 10.61 43.48
CA ASN A 492 45.18 10.50 44.93
C ASN A 492 46.32 11.30 45.59
N LYS A 493 47.56 11.20 45.06
CA LYS A 493 48.68 12.05 45.52
C LYS A 493 48.37 13.54 45.38
N SER A 494 47.77 13.96 44.25
CA SER A 494 47.34 15.35 44.05
C SER A 494 46.34 15.79 45.12
N LEU A 495 45.37 14.94 45.45
CA LEU A 495 44.39 15.16 46.51
C LEU A 495 44.98 15.08 47.92
N ASP A 496 46.05 14.32 48.16
CA ASP A 496 46.80 14.32 49.42
C ASP A 496 47.43 15.70 49.69
N TYR A 497 48.00 16.34 48.65
CA TYR A 497 48.52 17.70 48.75
C TYR A 497 47.41 18.74 48.87
N ASN A 498 46.31 18.58 48.14
CA ASN A 498 45.16 19.48 48.24
C ASN A 498 43.81 18.76 48.07
N PRO A 499 43.14 18.40 49.18
CA PRO A 499 41.88 17.64 49.14
C PRO A 499 40.70 18.36 48.48
N LYS A 500 40.81 19.67 48.29
CA LYS A 500 39.78 20.55 47.69
C LYS A 500 39.97 20.74 46.18
N TYR A 501 40.94 20.08 45.57
CA TYR A 501 41.19 20.20 44.14
C TYR A 501 40.20 19.34 43.34
N GLU A 502 39.07 19.97 42.97
CA GLU A 502 37.93 19.34 42.30
C GLU A 502 38.32 18.56 41.03
N LYS A 503 39.18 19.13 40.17
CA LYS A 503 39.59 18.49 38.91
C LYS A 503 40.23 17.13 39.15
N ALA A 504 41.06 16.98 40.18
CA ALA A 504 41.63 15.68 40.52
C ALA A 504 40.56 14.66 40.92
N ARG A 505 39.48 15.06 41.63
CA ARG A 505 38.36 14.15 41.93
C ARG A 505 37.56 13.75 40.70
N GLN A 506 37.32 14.69 39.77
CA GLN A 506 36.63 14.40 38.51
C GLN A 506 37.41 13.42 37.63
N PHE A 507 38.73 13.62 37.49
CA PHE A 507 39.55 12.72 36.70
C PHE A 507 39.82 11.39 37.43
N LEU A 508 39.86 11.40 38.77
CA LEU A 508 39.90 10.18 39.57
C LEU A 508 38.64 9.34 39.36
N SER A 509 37.45 9.94 39.39
CA SER A 509 36.21 9.22 39.11
C SER A 509 36.23 8.66 37.68
N ARG A 510 36.62 9.46 36.68
CA ARG A 510 36.74 8.99 35.28
C ARG A 510 37.73 7.83 35.13
N SER A 511 38.84 7.83 35.86
CA SER A 511 39.77 6.69 35.86
C SER A 511 39.14 5.43 36.46
N TYR A 512 38.34 5.56 37.53
CA TYR A 512 37.59 4.44 38.07
C TYR A 512 36.54 3.90 37.09
N TYR A 513 35.87 4.77 36.32
CA TYR A 513 34.94 4.35 35.26
C TYR A 513 35.65 3.54 34.17
N GLN A 514 36.83 3.97 33.74
CA GLN A 514 37.60 3.26 32.71
C GLN A 514 38.13 1.89 33.17
N LEU A 515 38.21 1.66 34.48
CA LEU A 515 38.55 0.37 35.09
C LEU A 515 37.33 -0.45 35.51
N ASP A 516 36.14 -0.06 35.10
CA ASP A 516 34.86 -0.70 35.45
C ASP A 516 34.61 -0.75 36.98
N GLN A 517 35.20 0.18 37.74
CA GLN A 517 35.03 0.31 39.19
C GLN A 517 33.88 1.29 39.50
N MET A 518 32.66 0.90 39.12
CA MET A 518 31.48 1.78 39.14
C MET A 518 31.14 2.33 40.53
N ASP A 519 31.35 1.57 41.60
CA ASP A 519 31.08 2.04 42.97
C ASP A 519 31.99 3.20 43.40
N LYS A 520 33.27 3.13 43.05
CA LYS A 520 34.24 4.21 43.35
C LYS A 520 34.05 5.42 42.43
N TYR A 521 33.68 5.19 41.18
CA TYR A 521 33.27 6.26 40.27
C TYR A 521 32.09 7.05 40.86
N ARG A 522 31.03 6.36 41.31
CA ARG A 522 29.86 6.97 41.96
C ARG A 522 30.26 7.79 43.17
N GLU A 523 31.10 7.24 44.04
CA GLU A 523 31.55 7.90 45.27
C GLU A 523 32.33 9.20 44.99
N GLU A 524 33.35 9.15 44.13
CA GLU A 524 34.16 10.34 43.84
C GLU A 524 33.42 11.38 43.02
N ARG A 525 32.46 10.96 42.17
CA ARG A 525 31.61 11.90 41.43
C ARG A 525 30.65 12.66 42.33
N LYS A 526 30.06 11.99 43.34
CA LYS A 526 29.25 12.65 44.40
C LYS A 526 30.10 13.67 45.17
N LYS A 527 31.30 13.28 45.63
CA LYS A 527 32.23 14.18 46.36
C LYS A 527 32.68 15.39 45.52
N ALA A 528 32.93 15.20 44.23
CA ALA A 528 33.30 16.31 43.34
C ALA A 528 32.16 17.35 43.22
N THR A 529 30.92 16.88 43.15
CA THR A 529 29.73 17.72 43.05
C THR A 529 29.49 18.53 44.33
N GLU A 530 29.68 17.92 45.51
CA GLU A 530 29.55 18.60 46.81
C GLU A 530 30.54 19.75 47.03
N LEU A 531 31.72 19.70 46.39
CA LEU A 531 32.76 20.74 46.52
C LEU A 531 32.50 22.00 45.68
N LYS A 532 31.60 21.92 44.71
CA LYS A 532 31.41 22.94 43.67
C LYS A 532 30.41 24.03 44.05
N VAL A 533 29.48 23.75 44.97
CA VAL A 533 28.24 24.54 45.07
C VAL A 533 28.19 25.46 46.29
N SER A 534 27.73 26.71 46.07
CA SER A 534 27.49 27.70 47.13
C SER A 534 26.06 28.27 47.20
N GLY A 535 25.17 27.96 46.23
CA GLY A 535 23.77 28.42 46.18
C GLY A 535 22.73 27.32 45.88
N GLY A 536 21.43 27.62 46.02
CA GLY A 536 20.32 26.65 45.88
C GLY A 536 20.01 26.22 44.44
N GLU A 537 19.89 27.15 43.49
CA GLU A 537 19.59 26.84 42.08
C GLU A 537 20.75 26.11 41.38
N GLU A 538 21.98 26.57 41.58
CA GLU A 538 23.19 25.89 41.11
C GLU A 538 23.27 24.44 41.64
N LYS A 539 22.71 24.19 42.84
CA LYS A 539 22.66 22.84 43.42
C LYS A 539 21.68 21.93 42.69
N ALA A 540 20.49 22.44 42.35
CA ALA A 540 19.50 21.67 41.57
C ALA A 540 20.05 21.34 40.17
N GLU A 541 20.71 22.29 39.51
CA GLU A 541 21.30 22.10 38.19
C GLU A 541 22.43 21.05 38.19
N GLU A 542 23.30 21.05 39.20
CA GLU A 542 24.37 20.05 39.32
C GLU A 542 23.81 18.65 39.64
N HIS A 543 22.75 18.53 40.46
CA HIS A 543 22.05 17.26 40.67
C HIS A 543 21.39 16.75 39.38
N TYR A 544 20.80 17.63 38.57
CA TYR A 544 20.28 17.27 37.25
C TYR A 544 21.38 16.79 36.30
N LYS A 545 22.50 17.52 36.19
CA LYS A 545 23.64 17.13 35.35
C LYS A 545 24.20 15.76 35.74
N LEU A 546 24.27 15.49 37.05
CA LEU A 546 24.68 14.20 37.57
C LEU A 546 23.65 13.11 37.23
N GLY A 547 22.36 13.41 37.36
CA GLY A 547 21.27 12.54 36.94
C GLY A 547 21.35 12.17 35.45
N TYR A 548 21.59 13.15 34.58
CA TYR A 548 21.79 12.96 33.14
C TYR A 548 23.04 12.13 32.81
N GLU A 549 24.14 12.37 33.52
CA GLU A 549 25.37 11.57 33.37
C GLU A 549 25.08 10.09 33.68
N PHE A 550 24.41 9.79 34.80
CA PHE A 550 24.06 8.41 35.16
C PHE A 550 22.99 7.79 34.25
N TYR A 551 22.02 8.56 33.76
CA TYR A 551 21.07 8.11 32.74
C TYR A 551 21.80 7.68 31.47
N SER A 552 22.76 8.48 30.99
CA SER A 552 23.58 8.17 29.81
C SER A 552 24.42 6.90 30.01
N LEU A 553 24.82 6.62 31.25
CA LEU A 553 25.53 5.40 31.65
C LEU A 553 24.59 4.20 31.91
N LYS A 554 23.28 4.36 31.68
CA LYS A 554 22.21 3.36 31.94
C LYS A 554 22.08 2.95 33.41
N ASP A 555 22.61 3.75 34.32
CA ASP A 555 22.49 3.57 35.76
C ASP A 555 21.29 4.35 36.29
N TYR A 556 20.10 3.89 35.90
CA TYR A 556 18.85 4.60 36.16
C TYR A 556 18.55 4.76 37.66
N THR A 557 19.06 3.87 38.51
CA THR A 557 18.87 3.95 39.97
C THR A 557 19.50 5.20 40.57
N VAL A 558 20.77 5.47 40.25
CA VAL A 558 21.49 6.65 40.75
C VAL A 558 20.96 7.91 40.06
N ALA A 559 20.61 7.81 38.77
CA ALA A 559 19.98 8.91 38.06
C ALA A 559 18.66 9.35 38.74
N ILE A 560 17.79 8.41 39.09
CA ILE A 560 16.53 8.68 39.82
C ILE A 560 16.80 9.37 41.17
N GLU A 561 17.78 8.88 41.95
CA GLU A 561 18.13 9.50 43.24
C GLU A 561 18.54 10.97 43.09
N GLU A 562 19.38 11.29 42.11
CA GLU A 562 19.90 12.64 41.90
C GLU A 562 18.84 13.56 41.26
N LEU A 563 18.01 13.03 40.34
CA LEU A 563 16.91 13.79 39.73
C LEU A 563 15.82 14.13 40.76
N LYS A 564 15.52 13.22 41.70
CA LYS A 564 14.64 13.53 42.83
C LYS A 564 15.20 14.63 43.71
N LYS A 565 16.50 14.63 44.00
CA LYS A 565 17.14 15.74 44.75
C LYS A 565 17.06 17.05 44.00
N ALA A 566 17.21 17.04 42.67
CA ALA A 566 17.04 18.24 41.85
C ALA A 566 15.60 18.79 41.99
N LEU A 567 14.59 17.91 41.91
CA LEU A 567 13.17 18.26 42.03
C LEU A 567 12.75 18.64 43.47
N ASP A 568 13.40 18.09 44.49
CA ASP A 568 13.20 18.50 45.90
C ASP A 568 13.68 19.94 46.16
N ILE A 569 14.69 20.38 45.42
CA ILE A 569 15.24 21.74 45.51
C ILE A 569 14.44 22.71 44.62
N MET A 570 14.12 22.28 43.40
CA MET A 570 13.37 23.04 42.40
C MET A 570 12.26 22.16 41.83
N SER A 571 11.05 22.31 42.38
CA SER A 571 9.91 21.45 42.01
C SER A 571 9.39 21.68 40.59
N ASP A 572 9.58 22.90 40.06
CA ASP A 572 9.23 23.29 38.70
C ASP A 572 10.49 23.23 37.82
N TYR A 573 10.92 22.00 37.51
CA TYR A 573 12.08 21.76 36.65
C TYR A 573 11.77 20.69 35.59
N PRO A 574 11.17 21.12 34.44
CA PRO A 574 10.69 20.20 33.40
C PRO A 574 11.75 19.23 32.88
N ALA A 575 12.99 19.70 32.66
CA ALA A 575 14.09 18.86 32.17
C ALA A 575 14.42 17.70 33.13
N ALA A 576 14.46 17.97 34.44
CA ALA A 576 14.74 16.94 35.45
C ALA A 576 13.58 15.96 35.58
N ARG A 577 12.34 16.45 35.46
CA ARG A 577 11.13 15.63 35.56
C ARG A 577 10.91 14.73 34.34
N TYR A 578 11.15 15.25 33.14
CA TYR A 578 11.15 14.47 31.91
C TYR A 578 12.20 13.36 31.95
N LEU A 579 13.44 13.69 32.32
CA LEU A 579 14.50 12.70 32.43
C LEU A 579 14.24 11.65 33.53
N LEU A 580 13.57 12.03 34.62
CA LEU A 580 13.11 11.10 35.65
C LEU A 580 12.06 10.13 35.10
N ALA A 581 11.13 10.62 34.29
CA ALA A 581 10.15 9.80 33.58
C ALA A 581 10.83 8.81 32.62
N GLU A 582 11.83 9.26 31.87
CA GLU A 582 12.64 8.40 30.98
C GLU A 582 13.40 7.31 31.76
N CYS A 583 14.00 7.63 32.92
CA CYS A 583 14.61 6.62 33.78
C CYS A 583 13.60 5.54 34.20
N TYR A 584 12.40 5.94 34.64
CA TYR A 584 11.34 5.01 35.01
C TYR A 584 10.84 4.19 33.81
N PHE A 585 10.78 4.82 32.63
CA PHE A 585 10.39 4.15 31.40
C PHE A 585 11.39 3.03 31.03
N GLN A 586 12.70 3.31 31.12
CA GLN A 586 13.75 2.32 30.84
C GLN A 586 13.80 1.18 31.87
N LEU A 587 13.31 1.40 33.10
CA LEU A 587 13.14 0.37 34.12
C LEU A 587 11.82 -0.41 33.99
N GLU A 588 11.03 -0.17 32.94
CA GLU A 588 9.70 -0.75 32.71
C GLU A 588 8.69 -0.42 33.83
N GLU A 589 8.98 0.60 34.65
CA GLU A 589 8.09 1.12 35.68
C GLU A 589 7.09 2.12 35.07
N TYR A 590 6.34 1.67 34.05
CA TYR A 590 5.51 2.53 33.18
C TYR A 590 4.50 3.38 33.94
N LYS A 591 4.01 2.91 35.10
CA LYS A 591 3.08 3.67 35.94
C LYS A 591 3.76 4.88 36.62
N LEU A 592 5.01 4.75 37.04
CA LEU A 592 5.76 5.86 37.62
C LEU A 592 6.24 6.81 36.53
N ALA A 593 6.68 6.28 35.39
CA ALA A 593 7.02 7.07 34.21
C ALA A 593 5.83 7.93 33.74
N GLN A 594 4.63 7.33 33.67
CA GLN A 594 3.40 8.05 33.31
C GLN A 594 3.10 9.23 34.24
N VAL A 595 3.26 9.06 35.55
CA VAL A 595 3.04 10.14 36.54
C VAL A 595 4.00 11.30 36.30
N GLU A 596 5.28 11.01 36.05
CA GLU A 596 6.28 12.05 35.84
C GLU A 596 6.15 12.74 34.47
N TYR A 597 5.84 12.00 33.39
CA TYR A 597 5.50 12.59 32.09
C TYR A 597 4.27 13.50 32.19
N GLU A 598 3.21 13.06 32.88
CA GLU A 598 2.02 13.90 33.10
C GLU A 598 2.35 15.13 33.95
N GLY A 599 3.31 15.01 34.86
CA GLY A 599 3.87 16.12 35.62
C GLY A 599 4.45 17.22 34.72
N VAL A 600 5.18 16.86 33.66
CA VAL A 600 5.73 17.81 32.67
C VAL A 600 4.61 18.46 31.83
N VAL A 601 3.55 17.70 31.52
CA VAL A 601 2.42 18.16 30.69
C VAL A 601 1.43 19.06 31.46
N THR A 602 1.39 18.94 32.79
CA THR A 602 0.47 19.69 33.66
C THR A 602 1.03 20.99 34.22
N ASP A 603 2.34 21.22 34.11
CA ASP A 603 2.94 22.52 34.42
C ASP A 603 2.39 23.61 33.46
N SER A 604 2.06 24.78 33.99
CA SER A 604 1.17 25.77 33.34
C SER A 604 1.74 26.45 32.08
N GLU A 605 3.00 26.19 31.74
CA GLU A 605 3.69 26.73 30.56
C GLU A 605 4.15 25.58 29.66
N ILE A 606 3.73 25.62 28.38
CA ILE A 606 4.29 24.76 27.34
C ILE A 606 5.79 25.00 27.28
N ASN A 607 6.56 23.95 27.55
CA ASN A 607 8.02 23.95 27.53
C ASN A 607 8.56 23.03 26.44
N GLU A 608 9.88 23.04 26.24
CA GLU A 608 10.56 22.29 25.18
C GLU A 608 10.45 20.75 25.28
N TYR A 609 9.98 20.21 26.41
CA TYR A 609 9.78 18.77 26.64
C TYR A 609 8.30 18.35 26.61
N THR A 610 7.38 19.27 26.30
CA THR A 610 5.94 19.00 26.45
C THR A 610 5.42 18.01 25.42
N ASP A 611 5.88 18.07 24.18
CA ASP A 611 5.53 17.11 23.13
C ASP A 611 6.21 15.75 23.34
N ASP A 612 7.49 15.73 23.72
CA ASP A 612 8.21 14.51 24.15
C ASP A 612 7.51 13.82 25.34
N ALA A 613 7.07 14.60 26.33
CA ALA A 613 6.34 14.06 27.49
C ALA A 613 4.93 13.57 27.14
N LEU A 614 4.22 14.23 26.21
CA LEU A 614 2.95 13.73 25.69
C LEU A 614 3.12 12.40 24.93
N TRP A 615 4.21 12.28 24.16
CA TRP A 615 4.58 11.04 23.49
C TRP A 615 4.90 9.92 24.49
N GLY A 616 5.79 10.19 25.46
CA GLY A 616 6.15 9.26 26.52
C GLY A 616 4.94 8.82 27.35
N SER A 617 4.08 9.76 27.75
CA SER A 617 2.83 9.49 28.47
C SER A 617 1.88 8.60 27.65
N GLY A 618 1.64 8.94 26.38
CA GLY A 618 0.81 8.14 25.49
C GLY A 618 1.35 6.72 25.30
N TRP A 619 2.67 6.58 25.21
CA TRP A 619 3.34 5.29 25.07
C TRP A 619 3.28 4.45 26.35
N CYS A 620 3.45 5.06 27.53
CA CYS A 620 3.22 4.40 28.81
C CYS A 620 1.79 3.87 28.93
N TYR A 621 0.79 4.69 28.63
CA TYR A 621 -0.61 4.25 28.66
C TYR A 621 -0.87 3.10 27.68
N TYR A 622 -0.26 3.12 26.50
CA TYR A 622 -0.36 2.03 25.53
C TYR A 622 0.23 0.72 26.10
N LEU A 623 1.41 0.77 26.72
CA LEU A 623 2.06 -0.39 27.34
C LEU A 623 1.35 -0.89 28.60
N LEU A 624 0.61 -0.01 29.28
CA LEU A 624 -0.28 -0.37 30.40
C LEU A 624 -1.65 -0.91 29.93
N GLU A 625 -1.84 -1.11 28.62
CA GLU A 625 -3.11 -1.53 27.99
C GLU A 625 -4.29 -0.55 28.20
N GLU A 626 -3.99 0.68 28.62
CA GLU A 626 -4.96 1.78 28.78
C GLU A 626 -5.11 2.55 27.46
N TYR A 627 -5.57 1.86 26.42
CA TYR A 627 -5.56 2.36 25.04
C TYR A 627 -6.37 3.64 24.80
N GLU A 628 -7.44 3.87 25.56
CA GLU A 628 -8.25 5.10 25.43
C GLU A 628 -7.48 6.34 25.94
N GLU A 629 -6.74 6.21 27.04
CA GLU A 629 -5.92 7.30 27.57
C GLU A 629 -4.68 7.54 26.70
N ALA A 630 -4.08 6.48 26.17
CA ALA A 630 -3.02 6.57 25.17
C ALA A 630 -3.48 7.38 23.96
N ALA A 631 -4.67 7.07 23.41
CA ALA A 631 -5.25 7.79 22.30
C ALA A 631 -5.50 9.27 22.62
N LYS A 632 -5.96 9.60 23.84
CA LYS A 632 -6.12 11.00 24.28
C LYS A 632 -4.81 11.78 24.28
N ARG A 633 -3.71 11.18 24.75
CA ARG A 633 -2.39 11.83 24.79
C ARG A 633 -1.78 12.01 23.40
N PHE A 634 -1.82 10.99 22.53
CA PHE A 634 -1.35 11.14 21.16
C PHE A 634 -2.21 12.15 20.36
N SER A 635 -3.53 12.15 20.55
CA SER A 635 -4.41 13.14 19.92
C SER A 635 -4.10 14.56 20.40
N LYS A 636 -3.83 14.75 21.71
CA LYS A 636 -3.41 16.04 22.26
C LYS A 636 -2.08 16.52 21.65
N LEU A 637 -1.08 15.63 21.52
CA LEU A 637 0.19 15.95 20.84
C LEU A 637 -0.06 16.44 19.41
N LEU A 638 -0.88 15.74 18.64
CA LEU A 638 -1.17 16.11 17.24
C LEU A 638 -1.94 17.41 17.08
N ASN A 639 -2.78 17.77 18.06
CA ASN A 639 -3.57 18.99 18.04
C ASN A 639 -2.78 20.21 18.53
N ASP A 640 -2.04 20.05 19.63
CA ASP A 640 -1.30 21.13 20.27
C ASP A 640 0.06 21.38 19.58
N PHE A 641 0.67 20.34 18.99
CA PHE A 641 1.99 20.37 18.35
C PHE A 641 1.98 19.68 16.96
N PRO A 642 1.24 20.21 15.97
CA PRO A 642 1.07 19.58 14.66
C PRO A 642 2.36 19.50 13.81
N ASP A 643 3.36 20.34 14.12
CA ASP A 643 4.66 20.44 13.44
C ASP A 643 5.80 19.73 14.20
N SER A 644 5.51 19.03 15.32
CA SER A 644 6.50 18.24 16.06
C SER A 644 7.08 17.12 15.18
N ASP A 645 8.37 16.83 15.34
CA ASP A 645 9.05 15.71 14.68
C ASP A 645 8.40 14.35 15.04
N LEU A 646 7.70 14.30 16.18
CA LEU A 646 6.95 13.14 16.66
C LEU A 646 5.55 13.01 16.04
N ALA A 647 5.04 14.01 15.31
CA ALA A 647 3.67 14.02 14.83
C ALA A 647 3.33 12.83 13.88
N LEU A 648 4.29 12.36 13.08
CA LEU A 648 4.08 11.17 12.25
C LEU A 648 3.93 9.93 13.14
N GLN A 649 4.85 9.73 14.08
CA GLN A 649 4.85 8.58 14.98
C GLN A 649 3.61 8.59 15.89
N ALA A 650 3.25 9.76 16.43
CA ALA A 650 2.07 9.95 17.26
C ALA A 650 0.78 9.61 16.51
N ARG A 651 0.64 9.98 15.22
CA ARG A 651 -0.53 9.60 14.41
C ARG A 651 -0.60 8.09 14.18
N HIS A 652 0.54 7.44 13.92
CA HIS A 652 0.60 5.99 13.83
C HIS A 652 0.18 5.31 15.15
N LYS A 653 0.78 5.72 16.28
CA LYS A 653 0.44 5.17 17.60
C LYS A 653 -1.00 5.46 18.03
N LEU A 654 -1.57 6.60 17.64
CA LEU A 654 -2.97 6.93 17.86
C LEU A 654 -3.89 5.91 17.18
N GLY A 655 -3.68 5.66 15.88
CA GLY A 655 -4.48 4.68 15.14
C GLY A 655 -4.34 3.26 15.71
N LYS A 656 -3.12 2.88 16.13
CA LYS A 656 -2.84 1.59 16.78
C LYS A 656 -3.53 1.47 18.14
N SER A 657 -3.55 2.56 18.93
CA SER A 657 -4.25 2.61 20.22
C SER A 657 -5.76 2.42 20.01
N TYR A 658 -6.38 3.11 19.05
CA TYR A 658 -7.78 2.90 18.73
C TYR A 658 -8.08 1.47 18.27
N PHE A 659 -7.16 0.86 17.50
CA PHE A 659 -7.35 -0.50 17.00
C PHE A 659 -7.35 -1.52 18.15
N GLN A 660 -6.37 -1.44 19.06
CA GLN A 660 -6.28 -2.30 20.24
C GLN A 660 -7.45 -2.07 21.22
N GLY A 661 -7.92 -0.82 21.33
CA GLY A 661 -9.15 -0.47 22.05
C GLY A 661 -10.45 -0.92 21.37
N ASN A 662 -10.39 -1.66 20.25
CA ASN A 662 -11.53 -2.09 19.42
C ASN A 662 -12.39 -0.94 18.85
N ASN A 663 -11.87 0.28 18.79
CA ASN A 663 -12.53 1.43 18.18
C ASN A 663 -12.16 1.56 16.70
N TYR A 664 -12.63 0.60 15.90
CA TYR A 664 -12.34 0.53 14.46
C TYR A 664 -12.76 1.77 13.65
N PRO A 665 -13.90 2.45 13.94
CA PRO A 665 -14.26 3.69 13.23
C PRO A 665 -13.21 4.80 13.34
N GLU A 666 -12.67 5.04 14.55
CA GLU A 666 -11.63 6.04 14.74
C GLU A 666 -10.27 5.59 14.18
N THR A 667 -9.94 4.29 14.25
CA THR A 667 -8.76 3.74 13.54
C THR A 667 -8.82 4.04 12.05
N ILE A 668 -9.96 3.77 11.41
CA ILE A 668 -10.16 4.01 9.98
C ILE A 668 -9.89 5.48 9.66
N LYS A 669 -10.52 6.39 10.41
CA LYS A 669 -10.37 7.83 10.21
C LYS A 669 -8.91 8.28 10.33
N VAL A 670 -8.23 7.91 11.43
CA VAL A 670 -6.85 8.32 11.70
C VAL A 670 -5.87 7.79 10.64
N TYR A 671 -6.05 6.55 10.18
CA TYR A 671 -5.17 5.95 9.18
C TYR A 671 -5.47 6.40 7.75
N GLN A 672 -6.71 6.74 7.41
CA GLN A 672 -6.99 7.45 6.15
C GLN A 672 -6.30 8.81 6.14
N GLU A 673 -6.45 9.60 7.20
CA GLU A 673 -5.76 10.89 7.35
C GLU A 673 -4.22 10.73 7.33
N PHE A 674 -3.69 9.63 7.88
CA PHE A 674 -2.27 9.31 7.81
C PHE A 674 -1.80 9.12 6.36
N LEU A 675 -2.49 8.28 5.58
CA LEU A 675 -2.14 8.00 4.19
C LEU A 675 -2.33 9.23 3.28
N GLU A 676 -3.31 10.09 3.57
CA GLU A 676 -3.52 11.35 2.84
C GLU A 676 -2.43 12.38 3.16
N LYS A 677 -2.09 12.57 4.44
CA LYS A 677 -1.11 13.58 4.87
C LYS A 677 0.33 13.18 4.54
N TYR A 678 0.63 11.88 4.55
CA TYR A 678 1.98 11.33 4.38
C TYR A 678 2.11 10.46 3.13
N SER A 679 1.50 10.87 2.01
CA SER A 679 1.46 10.09 0.76
C SER A 679 2.83 9.77 0.15
N GLU A 680 3.87 10.56 0.45
CA GLU A 680 5.24 10.34 -0.02
C GLU A 680 6.13 9.56 0.98
N TYR A 681 5.61 9.25 2.17
CA TYR A 681 6.36 8.54 3.21
C TYR A 681 6.57 7.06 2.85
N GLN A 682 7.79 6.56 3.01
CA GLN A 682 8.18 5.18 2.69
C GLN A 682 8.80 4.43 3.89
N GLY A 683 8.55 4.89 5.12
CA GLY A 683 9.04 4.20 6.31
C GLY A 683 8.25 2.93 6.64
N LYS A 684 8.82 2.06 7.49
CA LYS A 684 8.26 0.73 7.82
C LYS A 684 6.86 0.78 8.43
N GLU A 685 6.50 1.89 9.07
CA GLU A 685 5.19 2.10 9.69
C GLU A 685 4.06 2.04 8.66
N ILE A 686 4.32 2.37 7.39
CA ILE A 686 3.27 2.40 6.37
C ILE A 686 2.68 1.01 6.10
N GLU A 687 3.50 -0.04 6.18
CA GLU A 687 3.07 -1.43 6.03
C GLU A 687 2.07 -1.81 7.14
N GLU A 688 2.40 -1.43 8.38
CA GLU A 688 1.54 -1.65 9.55
C GLU A 688 0.24 -0.83 9.48
N VAL A 689 0.31 0.42 9.00
CA VAL A 689 -0.87 1.28 8.78
C VAL A 689 -1.84 0.66 7.79
N TYR A 690 -1.36 0.23 6.61
CA TYR A 690 -2.21 -0.45 5.62
C TYR A 690 -2.81 -1.74 6.19
N TYR A 691 -2.02 -2.54 6.91
CA TYR A 691 -2.49 -3.78 7.52
C TYR A 691 -3.61 -3.55 8.54
N LEU A 692 -3.38 -2.66 9.51
CA LEU A 692 -4.34 -2.36 10.57
C LEU A 692 -5.59 -1.64 10.03
N LEU A 693 -5.44 -0.80 9.00
CA LEU A 693 -6.57 -0.18 8.31
C LEU A 693 -7.46 -1.21 7.62
N GLY A 694 -6.86 -2.16 6.88
CA GLY A 694 -7.61 -3.25 6.23
C GLY A 694 -8.33 -4.13 7.25
N GLN A 695 -7.66 -4.46 8.36
CA GLN A 695 -8.27 -5.17 9.49
C GLN A 695 -9.43 -4.39 10.13
N ALA A 696 -9.28 -3.07 10.31
CA ALA A 696 -10.32 -2.23 10.88
C ALA A 696 -11.55 -2.16 9.98
N TYR A 697 -11.38 -2.05 8.65
CA TYR A 697 -12.46 -2.16 7.68
C TYR A 697 -13.15 -3.52 7.75
N PHE A 698 -12.38 -4.61 7.75
CA PHE A 698 -12.90 -5.97 7.82
C PHE A 698 -13.76 -6.19 9.07
N ARG A 699 -13.25 -5.79 10.24
CA ARG A 699 -13.96 -5.92 11.53
C ARG A 699 -15.18 -5.01 11.65
N SER A 700 -15.20 -3.90 10.91
CA SER A 700 -16.35 -3.01 10.78
C SER A 700 -17.40 -3.49 9.77
N GLY A 701 -17.20 -4.64 9.13
CA GLY A 701 -18.10 -5.18 8.10
C GLY A 701 -18.01 -4.47 6.75
N LYS A 702 -17.01 -3.61 6.56
CA LYS A 702 -16.73 -2.86 5.32
C LYS A 702 -15.78 -3.66 4.43
N TYR A 703 -16.27 -4.78 3.92
CA TYR A 703 -15.44 -5.78 3.23
C TYR A 703 -14.82 -5.25 1.93
N LYS A 704 -15.51 -4.36 1.21
CA LYS A 704 -15.04 -3.82 -0.06
C LYS A 704 -13.85 -2.90 0.13
N GLU A 705 -13.92 -2.03 1.13
CA GLU A 705 -12.82 -1.15 1.51
C GLU A 705 -11.65 -1.95 2.09
N ALA A 706 -11.93 -3.03 2.84
CA ALA A 706 -10.89 -3.94 3.31
C ALA A 706 -10.15 -4.61 2.15
N GLU A 707 -10.88 -5.10 1.13
CA GLU A 707 -10.34 -5.68 -0.09
C GLU A 707 -9.37 -4.71 -0.80
N GLU A 708 -9.80 -3.46 -1.00
CA GLU A 708 -9.00 -2.42 -1.67
C GLU A 708 -7.70 -2.12 -0.90
N VAL A 709 -7.79 -1.98 0.42
CA VAL A 709 -6.63 -1.70 1.28
C VAL A 709 -5.67 -2.88 1.32
N PHE A 710 -6.17 -4.12 1.41
CA PHE A 710 -5.33 -5.31 1.38
C PHE A 710 -4.66 -5.52 0.02
N ASN A 711 -5.36 -5.26 -1.09
CA ASN A 711 -4.77 -5.30 -2.43
C ASN A 711 -3.65 -4.25 -2.57
N ASN A 712 -3.87 -3.03 -2.08
CA ASN A 712 -2.85 -1.99 -2.07
C ASN A 712 -1.62 -2.39 -1.23
N LEU A 713 -1.83 -2.96 -0.04
CA LEU A 713 -0.74 -3.48 0.80
C LEU A 713 0.10 -4.52 0.06
N LEU A 714 -0.53 -5.52 -0.56
CA LEU A 714 0.18 -6.58 -1.29
C LEU A 714 0.84 -6.07 -2.58
N PHE A 715 0.27 -5.05 -3.22
CA PHE A 715 0.83 -4.44 -4.43
C PHE A 715 2.06 -3.59 -4.13
N PHE A 716 1.99 -2.72 -3.13
CA PHE A 716 3.11 -1.84 -2.75
C PHE A 716 4.18 -2.59 -1.95
N PHE A 717 3.81 -3.60 -1.17
CA PHE A 717 4.69 -4.33 -0.25
C PHE A 717 4.57 -5.86 -0.42
N PRO A 718 5.03 -6.42 -1.55
CA PRO A 718 4.89 -7.85 -1.84
C PRO A 718 5.66 -8.77 -0.88
N GLY A 719 6.65 -8.24 -0.15
CA GLY A 719 7.46 -8.95 0.85
C GLY A 719 7.01 -8.73 2.30
N PHE A 720 5.81 -8.20 2.54
CA PHE A 720 5.28 -7.96 3.89
C PHE A 720 5.25 -9.25 4.72
N GLU A 721 5.70 -9.19 5.97
CA GLU A 721 5.86 -10.37 6.85
C GLU A 721 4.55 -11.16 7.02
N LEU A 722 3.41 -10.46 7.08
CA LEU A 722 2.08 -11.07 7.23
C LEU A 722 1.33 -11.18 5.88
N ALA A 723 2.03 -11.25 4.74
CA ALA A 723 1.40 -11.31 3.42
C ALA A 723 0.43 -12.49 3.25
N SER A 724 0.73 -13.67 3.82
CA SER A 724 -0.19 -14.82 3.82
C SER A 724 -1.51 -14.51 4.55
N GLU A 725 -1.42 -13.85 5.69
CA GLU A 725 -2.59 -13.44 6.49
C GLU A 725 -3.42 -12.40 5.75
N VAL A 726 -2.78 -11.41 5.11
CA VAL A 726 -3.45 -10.40 4.29
C VAL A 726 -4.19 -11.04 3.12
N LYS A 727 -3.56 -11.97 2.39
CA LYS A 727 -4.20 -12.72 1.29
C LYS A 727 -5.41 -13.51 1.78
N TYR A 728 -5.31 -14.13 2.95
CA TYR A 728 -6.43 -14.85 3.57
C TYR A 728 -7.60 -13.91 3.88
N TYR A 729 -7.37 -12.80 4.57
CA TYR A 729 -8.43 -11.84 4.90
C TYR A 729 -9.01 -11.15 3.67
N ASN A 730 -8.22 -10.96 2.61
CA ASN A 730 -8.70 -10.50 1.33
C ASN A 730 -9.68 -11.52 0.70
N GLY A 731 -9.29 -12.80 0.61
CA GLY A 731 -10.17 -13.87 0.16
C GLY A 731 -11.44 -14.02 1.04
N LEU A 732 -11.32 -13.83 2.34
CA LEU A 732 -12.45 -13.84 3.29
C LEU A 732 -13.36 -12.62 3.12
N SER A 733 -12.82 -11.45 2.79
CA SER A 733 -13.61 -10.25 2.47
C SER A 733 -14.45 -10.48 1.21
N LEU A 734 -13.83 -11.02 0.15
CA LEU A 734 -14.51 -11.41 -1.09
C LEU A 734 -15.61 -12.46 -0.84
N PHE A 735 -15.34 -13.46 0.01
CA PHE A 735 -16.33 -14.46 0.41
C PHE A 735 -17.53 -13.81 1.14
N LYS A 736 -17.28 -12.85 2.04
CA LYS A 736 -18.33 -12.13 2.79
C LYS A 736 -19.17 -11.21 1.89
N GLU A 737 -18.62 -10.76 0.76
CA GLU A 737 -19.36 -10.05 -0.30
C GLU A 737 -20.11 -10.97 -1.27
N ASN A 738 -20.02 -12.29 -1.09
CA ASN A 738 -20.54 -13.31 -2.01
C ASN A 738 -19.87 -13.31 -3.40
N LYS A 739 -18.65 -12.77 -3.52
CA LYS A 739 -17.82 -12.83 -4.74
C LYS A 739 -16.97 -14.10 -4.75
N TYR A 740 -17.61 -15.26 -4.83
CA TYR A 740 -16.95 -16.55 -4.61
C TYR A 740 -15.89 -16.90 -5.65
N GLU A 741 -16.10 -16.53 -6.93
CA GLU A 741 -15.15 -16.79 -8.01
C GLU A 741 -13.82 -16.02 -7.82
N GLU A 742 -13.90 -14.76 -7.41
CA GLU A 742 -12.73 -13.93 -7.13
C GLU A 742 -12.00 -14.42 -5.87
N ALA A 743 -12.75 -14.78 -4.83
CA ALA A 743 -12.20 -15.39 -3.62
C ALA A 743 -11.43 -16.69 -3.94
N ILE A 744 -11.98 -17.55 -4.82
CA ILE A 744 -11.33 -18.79 -5.25
C ILE A 744 -9.95 -18.53 -5.87
N VAL A 745 -9.82 -17.49 -6.71
CA VAL A 745 -8.53 -17.15 -7.34
C VAL A 745 -7.51 -16.74 -6.30
N GLN A 746 -7.87 -15.83 -5.39
CA GLN A 746 -6.97 -15.34 -4.35
C GLN A 746 -6.55 -16.44 -3.37
N LEU A 747 -7.50 -17.27 -2.94
CA LEU A 747 -7.23 -18.39 -2.04
C LEU A 747 -6.34 -19.45 -2.69
N LYS A 748 -6.54 -19.77 -3.98
CA LYS A 748 -5.65 -20.68 -4.70
C LYS A 748 -4.22 -20.16 -4.81
N ASN A 749 -4.05 -18.87 -5.09
CA ASN A 749 -2.73 -18.24 -5.15
C ASN A 749 -2.02 -18.36 -3.80
N LEU A 750 -2.71 -18.02 -2.70
CA LEU A 750 -2.20 -18.20 -1.34
C LEU A 750 -1.76 -19.64 -1.08
N ILE A 751 -2.60 -20.62 -1.41
CA ILE A 751 -2.30 -22.04 -1.18
C ILE A 751 -1.07 -22.51 -1.98
N SER A 752 -0.85 -21.98 -3.18
CA SER A 752 0.30 -22.34 -4.02
C SER A 752 1.62 -21.72 -3.59
N GLU A 753 1.57 -20.56 -2.93
CA GLU A 753 2.75 -19.78 -2.53
C GLU A 753 3.16 -20.03 -1.07
N ALA A 754 2.21 -20.37 -0.20
CA ALA A 754 2.45 -20.58 1.22
C ALA A 754 3.27 -21.84 1.52
N GLU A 755 4.24 -21.71 2.44
CA GLU A 755 5.05 -22.82 2.96
C GLU A 755 4.18 -23.91 3.60
N ILE A 756 4.73 -25.12 3.75
CA ILE A 756 3.96 -26.31 4.16
C ILE A 756 3.37 -26.16 5.57
N GLU A 757 4.00 -25.38 6.46
CA GLU A 757 3.58 -25.20 7.87
C GLU A 757 2.72 -23.94 8.12
N ASP A 758 2.31 -23.21 7.07
CA ASP A 758 1.51 -21.99 7.22
C ASP A 758 0.05 -22.32 7.59
N LYS A 759 -0.35 -22.04 8.84
CA LYS A 759 -1.72 -22.19 9.34
C LYS A 759 -2.77 -21.52 8.46
N ARG A 760 -2.45 -20.40 7.81
CA ARG A 760 -3.36 -19.68 6.90
C ARG A 760 -3.69 -20.48 5.65
N LYS A 761 -2.83 -21.42 5.26
CA LYS A 761 -3.04 -22.31 4.12
C LYS A 761 -4.22 -23.25 4.33
N GLU A 762 -4.31 -23.87 5.50
CA GLU A 762 -5.42 -24.77 5.85
C GLU A 762 -6.74 -24.01 5.97
N GLU A 763 -6.72 -22.84 6.61
CA GLU A 763 -7.90 -21.95 6.71
C GLU A 763 -8.35 -21.47 5.32
N ALA A 764 -7.41 -21.18 4.42
CA ALA A 764 -7.70 -20.78 3.04
C ALA A 764 -8.28 -21.94 2.22
N GLN A 765 -7.77 -23.17 2.39
CA GLN A 765 -8.35 -24.37 1.76
C GLN A 765 -9.79 -24.59 2.24
N TYR A 766 -10.04 -24.49 3.55
CA TYR A 766 -11.39 -24.62 4.09
C TYR A 766 -12.33 -23.54 3.53
N LEU A 767 -11.89 -22.28 3.48
CA LEU A 767 -12.68 -21.19 2.90
C LEU A 767 -12.92 -21.40 1.40
N LEU A 768 -11.95 -21.97 0.68
CA LEU A 768 -12.07 -22.34 -0.73
C LEU A 768 -13.15 -23.42 -0.93
N ALA A 769 -13.20 -24.45 -0.08
CA ALA A 769 -14.27 -25.43 -0.09
C ALA A 769 -15.64 -24.80 0.16
N ARG A 770 -15.75 -23.85 1.09
CA ARG A 770 -16.99 -23.09 1.31
C ARG A 770 -17.39 -22.25 0.10
N CYS A 771 -16.44 -21.67 -0.64
CA CYS A 771 -16.74 -20.98 -1.90
C CYS A 771 -17.38 -21.95 -2.89
N TRP A 772 -16.82 -23.15 -3.06
CA TRP A 772 -17.39 -24.18 -3.94
C TRP A 772 -18.75 -24.70 -3.47
N LEU A 773 -18.97 -24.85 -2.16
CA LEU A 773 -20.29 -25.17 -1.61
C LEU A 773 -21.35 -24.14 -2.01
N ASN A 774 -21.04 -22.85 -1.89
CA ASN A 774 -21.97 -21.78 -2.26
C ASN A 774 -22.21 -21.70 -3.78
N LEU A 775 -21.21 -22.05 -4.59
CA LEU A 775 -21.33 -22.19 -6.05
C LEU A 775 -21.96 -23.51 -6.51
N GLN A 776 -22.40 -24.37 -5.57
CA GLN A 776 -23.00 -25.69 -5.84
C GLN A 776 -22.05 -26.67 -6.57
N GLU A 777 -20.75 -26.41 -6.50
CA GLU A 777 -19.67 -27.24 -7.07
C GLU A 777 -19.25 -28.32 -6.06
N TYR A 778 -20.21 -29.14 -5.64
CA TYR A 778 -20.07 -30.03 -4.48
C TYR A 778 -18.93 -31.04 -4.61
N SER A 779 -18.64 -31.54 -5.82
CA SER A 779 -17.55 -32.49 -6.06
C SER A 779 -16.18 -31.89 -5.72
N LYS A 780 -15.93 -30.63 -6.10
CA LYS A 780 -14.68 -29.91 -5.79
C LYS A 780 -14.57 -29.61 -4.29
N ALA A 781 -15.69 -29.25 -3.66
CA ALA A 781 -15.75 -29.03 -2.21
C ALA A 781 -15.40 -30.31 -1.45
N ILE A 782 -16.00 -31.45 -1.82
CA ILE A 782 -15.75 -32.76 -1.21
C ILE A 782 -14.27 -33.15 -1.34
N GLU A 783 -13.72 -33.12 -2.56
CA GLU A 783 -12.31 -33.49 -2.80
C GLU A 783 -11.36 -32.67 -1.92
N ASN A 784 -11.63 -31.37 -1.77
CA ASN A 784 -10.81 -30.48 -0.96
C ASN A 784 -10.96 -30.68 0.55
N LEU A 785 -12.20 -30.88 1.03
CA LEU A 785 -12.49 -31.16 2.44
C LEU A 785 -11.95 -32.53 2.87
N GLU A 786 -12.02 -33.54 2.01
CA GLU A 786 -11.41 -34.86 2.25
C GLU A 786 -9.89 -34.76 2.34
N SER A 787 -9.27 -33.98 1.45
CA SER A 787 -7.84 -33.68 1.54
C SER A 787 -7.51 -33.06 2.90
N LEU A 788 -8.24 -32.03 3.34
CA LEU A 788 -8.04 -31.40 4.65
C LEU A 788 -8.19 -32.39 5.83
N LYS A 789 -9.17 -33.29 5.76
CA LYS A 789 -9.42 -34.32 6.79
C LYS A 789 -8.26 -35.33 6.89
N GLN A 790 -7.55 -35.62 5.78
CA GLN A 790 -6.43 -36.57 5.75
C GLN A 790 -5.11 -36.01 6.30
N PHE A 791 -4.88 -34.69 6.23
CA PHE A 791 -3.61 -34.07 6.64
C PHE A 791 -3.52 -33.72 8.15
N GLU A 792 -4.48 -34.19 8.98
CA GLU A 792 -4.54 -33.90 10.43
C GLU A 792 -4.41 -32.40 10.77
N ALA A 793 -5.23 -31.55 10.12
CA ALA A 793 -5.36 -30.13 10.45
C ALA A 793 -5.69 -29.91 11.95
N GLU A 794 -5.57 -28.67 12.44
CA GLU A 794 -5.94 -28.37 13.84
C GLU A 794 -7.37 -28.84 14.16
N ASP A 795 -7.57 -29.41 15.37
CA ASP A 795 -8.87 -29.96 15.79
C ASP A 795 -10.02 -28.96 15.65
N SER A 796 -9.76 -27.66 15.87
CA SER A 796 -10.75 -26.58 15.73
C SER A 796 -11.20 -26.33 14.28
N LEU A 797 -10.33 -26.62 13.30
CA LEU A 797 -10.64 -26.55 11.88
C LEU A 797 -11.27 -27.87 11.40
N LEU A 798 -10.77 -29.02 11.87
CA LEU A 798 -11.31 -30.34 11.55
C LEU A 798 -12.79 -30.49 11.96
N GLU A 799 -13.19 -29.86 13.06
CA GLU A 799 -14.60 -29.76 13.44
C GLU A 799 -15.44 -29.15 12.29
N LYS A 800 -15.03 -27.98 11.78
CA LYS A 800 -15.74 -27.29 10.70
C LYS A 800 -15.68 -28.03 9.37
N VAL A 801 -14.52 -28.62 9.05
CA VAL A 801 -14.30 -29.43 7.85
C VAL A 801 -15.22 -30.65 7.83
N SER A 802 -15.32 -31.37 8.95
CA SER A 802 -16.15 -32.57 9.07
C SER A 802 -17.64 -32.24 8.89
N PHE A 803 -18.11 -31.16 9.52
CA PHE A 803 -19.49 -30.70 9.33
C PHE A 803 -19.77 -30.30 7.86
N ASP A 804 -18.91 -29.47 7.26
CA ASP A 804 -19.12 -29.00 5.89
C ASP A 804 -18.94 -30.12 4.86
N LEU A 805 -18.17 -31.17 5.17
CA LEU A 805 -18.05 -32.37 4.32
C LEU A 805 -19.36 -33.17 4.31
N GLY A 806 -19.96 -33.39 5.48
CA GLY A 806 -21.30 -34.00 5.59
C GLY A 806 -22.34 -33.17 4.83
N LEU A 807 -22.28 -31.84 4.96
CA LEU A 807 -23.14 -30.93 4.22
C LEU A 807 -22.92 -31.02 2.70
N ALA A 808 -21.66 -31.07 2.25
CA ALA A 808 -21.32 -31.22 0.84
C ALA A 808 -21.89 -32.50 0.24
N TYR A 809 -21.78 -33.63 0.95
CA TYR A 809 -22.36 -34.91 0.55
C TYR A 809 -23.89 -34.87 0.52
N SER A 810 -24.53 -34.27 1.53
CA SER A 810 -25.99 -34.12 1.60
C SER A 810 -26.51 -33.34 0.38
N ARG A 811 -25.88 -32.20 0.06
CA ARG A 811 -26.28 -31.34 -1.06
C ARG A 811 -25.94 -31.92 -2.43
N GLN A 812 -24.87 -32.73 -2.55
CA GLN A 812 -24.58 -33.52 -3.75
C GLN A 812 -25.65 -34.60 -4.01
N GLY A 813 -26.31 -35.07 -2.95
CA GLY A 813 -27.33 -36.12 -2.98
C GLY A 813 -26.84 -37.50 -2.54
N ASP A 814 -25.57 -37.65 -2.15
CA ASP A 814 -25.01 -38.87 -1.58
C ASP A 814 -25.33 -38.93 -0.07
N LYS A 815 -26.63 -39.07 0.23
CA LYS A 815 -27.18 -38.96 1.60
C LYS A 815 -26.66 -40.04 2.52
N GLU A 816 -26.35 -41.22 1.99
CA GLU A 816 -25.75 -42.31 2.76
C GLU A 816 -24.38 -41.91 3.33
N LYS A 817 -23.51 -41.26 2.54
CA LYS A 817 -22.23 -40.76 3.04
C LYS A 817 -22.41 -39.55 3.96
N ALA A 818 -23.33 -38.65 3.64
CA ALA A 818 -23.65 -37.50 4.49
C ALA A 818 -24.04 -37.96 5.92
N ILE A 819 -24.88 -38.98 6.01
CA ILE A 819 -25.27 -39.60 7.28
C ILE A 819 -24.06 -40.12 8.06
N LEU A 820 -23.14 -40.83 7.39
CA LEU A 820 -21.93 -41.36 8.04
C LEU A 820 -21.04 -40.23 8.56
N GLU A 821 -20.81 -39.19 7.76
CA GLU A 821 -20.01 -38.03 8.15
C GLU A 821 -20.64 -37.25 9.30
N PHE A 822 -21.96 -37.00 9.28
CA PHE A 822 -22.64 -36.34 10.39
C PHE A 822 -22.63 -37.20 11.66
N GLN A 823 -22.76 -38.53 11.56
CA GLN A 823 -22.64 -39.43 12.71
C GLN A 823 -21.24 -39.41 13.31
N GLU A 824 -20.20 -39.47 12.49
CA GLU A 824 -18.81 -39.35 12.93
C GLU A 824 -18.57 -37.99 13.59
N PHE A 825 -19.08 -36.90 12.99
CA PHE A 825 -19.01 -35.55 13.55
C PHE A 825 -19.65 -35.48 14.94
N ILE A 826 -20.86 -36.04 15.10
CA ILE A 826 -21.59 -36.05 16.37
C ILE A 826 -20.84 -36.84 17.45
N GLU A 827 -20.23 -37.97 17.08
CA GLU A 827 -19.46 -38.82 18.00
C GLU A 827 -18.15 -38.14 18.43
N LYS A 828 -17.43 -37.52 17.49
CA LYS A 828 -16.12 -36.92 17.72
C LYS A 828 -16.20 -35.53 18.37
N TYR A 829 -17.23 -34.73 18.04
CA TYR A 829 -17.37 -33.33 18.48
C TYR A 829 -18.70 -33.06 19.22
N PRO A 830 -19.04 -33.79 20.30
CA PRO A 830 -20.35 -33.68 20.97
C PRO A 830 -20.60 -32.34 21.67
N GLN A 831 -19.56 -31.52 21.87
CA GLN A 831 -19.65 -30.18 22.48
C GLN A 831 -19.56 -29.04 21.45
N SER A 832 -19.51 -29.37 20.15
CA SER A 832 -19.45 -28.38 19.07
C SER A 832 -20.66 -27.44 19.07
N GLU A 833 -20.45 -26.17 18.71
CA GLU A 833 -21.55 -25.23 18.44
C GLU A 833 -22.41 -25.66 17.26
N LEU A 834 -21.85 -26.44 16.31
CA LEU A 834 -22.52 -26.96 15.12
C LEU A 834 -23.28 -28.27 15.40
N ILE A 835 -23.22 -28.82 16.62
CA ILE A 835 -23.82 -30.13 16.94
C ILE A 835 -25.33 -30.19 16.65
N LYS A 836 -26.06 -29.10 16.95
CA LYS A 836 -27.50 -29.01 16.67
C LYS A 836 -27.79 -28.92 15.17
N SER A 837 -26.90 -28.27 14.41
CA SER A 837 -26.98 -28.22 12.95
C SER A 837 -26.69 -29.59 12.34
N ALA A 838 -25.76 -30.36 12.91
CA ALA A 838 -25.46 -31.72 12.47
C ALA A 838 -26.65 -32.66 12.70
N TYR A 839 -27.27 -32.63 13.88
CA TYR A 839 -28.51 -33.39 14.14
C TYR A 839 -29.65 -32.99 13.19
N PHE A 840 -29.75 -31.71 12.84
CA PHE A 840 -30.74 -31.23 11.89
C PHE A 840 -30.52 -31.80 10.49
N GLU A 841 -29.32 -31.61 9.91
CA GLU A 841 -29.00 -32.07 8.57
C GLU A 841 -29.05 -33.60 8.47
N LEU A 842 -28.55 -34.31 9.49
CA LEU A 842 -28.68 -35.77 9.61
C LEU A 842 -30.16 -36.19 9.63
N GLY A 843 -30.97 -35.53 10.45
CA GLY A 843 -32.40 -35.79 10.56
C GLY A 843 -33.15 -35.55 9.24
N LYS A 844 -32.77 -34.50 8.51
CA LYS A 844 -33.29 -34.17 7.18
C LYS A 844 -32.93 -35.22 6.13
N ASP A 845 -31.66 -35.63 6.06
CA ASP A 845 -31.24 -36.69 5.14
C ASP A 845 -31.93 -38.03 5.45
N LEU A 846 -32.13 -38.36 6.74
CA LEU A 846 -32.89 -39.52 7.17
C LEU A 846 -34.38 -39.43 6.79
N TYR A 847 -34.99 -38.24 6.89
CA TYR A 847 -36.36 -38.00 6.47
C TYR A 847 -36.52 -38.24 4.97
N ASP A 848 -35.60 -37.70 4.17
CA ASP A 848 -35.64 -37.84 2.71
C ASP A 848 -35.43 -39.30 2.26
N LEU A 849 -34.64 -40.08 3.00
CA LEU A 849 -34.51 -41.52 2.82
C LEU A 849 -35.71 -42.32 3.38
N LYS A 850 -36.78 -41.65 3.81
CA LYS A 850 -38.01 -42.21 4.39
C LYS A 850 -37.77 -43.03 5.67
N LYS A 851 -36.66 -42.80 6.35
CA LYS A 851 -36.32 -43.42 7.64
C LYS A 851 -36.93 -42.62 8.80
N TYR A 852 -38.23 -42.36 8.74
CA TYR A 852 -38.94 -41.39 9.59
C TYR A 852 -38.72 -41.59 11.11
N LYS A 853 -38.61 -42.85 11.57
CA LYS A 853 -38.36 -43.15 12.98
C LYS A 853 -36.98 -42.66 13.45
N LEU A 854 -35.96 -42.82 12.62
CA LEU A 854 -34.59 -42.34 12.91
C LEU A 854 -34.51 -40.83 12.70
N ALA A 855 -35.14 -40.30 11.64
CA ALA A 855 -35.25 -38.86 11.45
C ALA A 855 -35.83 -38.17 12.69
N LEU A 856 -36.91 -38.72 13.25
CA LEU A 856 -37.55 -38.18 14.45
C LEU A 856 -36.68 -38.30 15.71
N SER A 857 -35.81 -39.32 15.85
CA SER A 857 -34.89 -39.40 16.99
C SER A 857 -33.82 -38.32 16.94
N GLU A 858 -33.28 -38.05 15.75
CA GLU A 858 -32.22 -37.05 15.55
C GLU A 858 -32.78 -35.63 15.54
N LEU A 859 -33.88 -35.38 14.84
CA LEU A 859 -34.50 -34.05 14.77
C LEU A 859 -34.96 -33.54 16.14
N LYS A 860 -35.38 -34.43 17.07
CA LYS A 860 -35.73 -34.05 18.45
C LYS A 860 -34.55 -33.54 19.29
N LYS A 861 -33.31 -33.71 18.82
CA LYS A 861 -32.09 -33.16 19.46
C LYS A 861 -31.83 -31.70 19.05
N THR A 862 -32.54 -31.21 18.04
CA THR A 862 -32.48 -29.84 17.56
C THR A 862 -33.87 -29.19 17.63
N SER A 863 -33.94 -27.88 17.43
CA SER A 863 -35.21 -27.12 17.54
C SER A 863 -35.25 -25.93 16.58
N THR A 864 -34.86 -26.16 15.33
CA THR A 864 -35.10 -25.21 14.23
C THR A 864 -36.56 -25.31 13.76
N ASP A 865 -37.03 -24.29 13.05
CA ASP A 865 -38.36 -24.25 12.46
C ASP A 865 -38.57 -25.39 11.45
N GLU A 866 -37.62 -25.59 10.53
CA GLU A 866 -37.64 -26.73 9.60
C GLU A 866 -37.56 -28.07 10.34
N ALA A 867 -36.79 -28.17 11.43
CA ALA A 867 -36.73 -29.41 12.22
C ALA A 867 -38.08 -29.77 12.83
N LEU A 868 -38.75 -28.82 13.48
CA LEU A 868 -40.08 -29.04 14.07
C LEU A 868 -41.12 -29.38 13.00
N TYR A 869 -41.02 -28.75 11.83
CA TYR A 869 -41.83 -29.09 10.68
C TYR A 869 -41.62 -30.53 10.19
N LEU A 870 -40.36 -30.95 10.04
CA LEU A 870 -40.00 -32.31 9.66
C LEU A 870 -40.35 -33.34 10.73
N ILE A 871 -40.32 -32.97 12.03
CA ILE A 871 -40.83 -33.82 13.12
C ILE A 871 -42.34 -34.02 12.95
N GLY A 872 -43.11 -32.94 12.76
CA GLY A 872 -44.55 -33.03 12.55
C GLY A 872 -44.91 -33.89 11.34
N LYS A 873 -44.22 -33.68 10.21
CA LYS A 873 -44.37 -34.52 9.02
C LYS A 873 -43.97 -35.97 9.25
N SER A 874 -42.85 -36.23 9.94
CA SER A 874 -42.41 -37.60 10.27
C SER A 874 -43.43 -38.30 11.15
N SER A 875 -43.98 -37.63 12.16
CA SER A 875 -45.03 -38.14 13.03
C SER A 875 -46.31 -38.47 12.25
N LYS A 876 -46.72 -37.60 11.32
CA LYS A 876 -47.84 -37.87 10.42
C LYS A 876 -47.65 -39.13 9.58
N GLU A 877 -46.49 -39.29 8.94
CA GLU A 877 -46.17 -40.49 8.14
C GLU A 877 -46.12 -41.76 8.99
N LEU A 878 -45.82 -41.64 10.29
CA LEU A 878 -45.87 -42.73 11.26
C LEU A 878 -47.26 -42.96 11.88
N GLY A 879 -48.26 -42.13 11.56
CA GLY A 879 -49.60 -42.17 12.15
C GLY A 879 -49.69 -41.69 13.60
N ASP A 880 -48.66 -41.01 14.10
CA ASP A 880 -48.59 -40.44 15.44
C ASP A 880 -49.21 -39.03 15.45
N GLN A 881 -50.55 -38.98 15.57
CA GLN A 881 -51.29 -37.72 15.59
C GLN A 881 -50.93 -36.83 16.79
N GLU A 882 -50.65 -37.41 17.96
CA GLU A 882 -50.26 -36.62 19.15
C GLU A 882 -48.90 -35.95 18.93
N GLY A 883 -47.92 -36.68 18.37
CA GLY A 883 -46.62 -36.14 18.01
C GLY A 883 -46.68 -35.09 16.89
N GLU A 884 -47.55 -35.28 15.90
CA GLU A 884 -47.77 -34.30 14.82
C GLU A 884 -48.27 -32.96 15.39
N ILE A 885 -49.33 -33.01 16.20
CA ILE A 885 -49.93 -31.81 16.79
C ILE A 885 -48.95 -31.13 17.76
N ALA A 886 -48.26 -31.88 18.62
CA ALA A 886 -47.28 -31.31 19.55
C ALA A 886 -46.14 -30.57 18.83
N ALA A 887 -45.62 -31.14 17.73
CA ALA A 887 -44.55 -30.51 16.96
C ALA A 887 -45.03 -29.24 16.24
N PHE A 888 -46.25 -29.25 15.69
CA PHE A 888 -46.83 -28.07 15.04
C PHE A 888 -47.25 -26.97 16.03
N GLU A 889 -47.71 -27.33 17.23
CA GLU A 889 -47.95 -26.37 18.32
C GLU A 889 -46.64 -25.69 18.73
N GLU A 890 -45.57 -26.46 18.92
CA GLU A 890 -44.25 -25.92 19.26
C GLU A 890 -43.67 -25.03 18.15
N LEU A 891 -43.80 -25.45 16.87
CA LEU A 891 -43.38 -24.67 15.71
C LEU A 891 -44.08 -23.32 15.65
N ARG A 892 -45.40 -23.33 15.84
CA ARG A 892 -46.24 -22.13 15.88
C ARG A 892 -45.88 -21.19 17.02
N GLU A 893 -45.58 -21.71 18.21
CA GLU A 893 -45.25 -20.91 19.38
C GLU A 893 -43.86 -20.27 19.28
N LYS A 894 -42.85 -21.03 18.85
CA LYS A 894 -41.46 -20.55 18.76
C LYS A 894 -41.20 -19.74 17.50
N TYR A 895 -41.81 -20.12 16.37
CA TYR A 895 -41.54 -19.55 15.06
C TYR A 895 -42.84 -19.18 14.32
N PRO A 896 -43.70 -18.29 14.87
CA PRO A 896 -45.04 -18.01 14.34
C PRO A 896 -45.08 -17.46 12.90
N ARG A 897 -43.96 -16.97 12.38
CA ARG A 897 -43.86 -16.39 11.03
C ARG A 897 -42.90 -17.15 10.10
N SER A 898 -42.43 -18.34 10.50
CA SER A 898 -41.65 -19.19 9.59
C SER A 898 -42.54 -19.68 8.43
N ASP A 899 -41.96 -19.81 7.23
CA ASP A 899 -42.67 -20.37 6.06
C ASP A 899 -43.21 -21.78 6.34
N PHE A 900 -42.64 -22.52 7.29
CA PHE A 900 -43.14 -23.82 7.69
C PHE A 900 -44.38 -23.75 8.58
N SER A 901 -44.59 -22.62 9.27
CA SER A 901 -45.68 -22.44 10.23
C SER A 901 -47.04 -22.29 9.55
N GLN A 902 -47.10 -21.90 8.28
CA GLN A 902 -48.38 -21.82 7.55
C GLN A 902 -49.10 -23.18 7.50
N GLU A 903 -48.35 -24.26 7.24
CA GLU A 903 -48.88 -25.63 7.25
C GLU A 903 -49.23 -26.06 8.67
N ALA A 904 -48.44 -25.65 9.67
CA ALA A 904 -48.73 -25.93 11.08
C ALA A 904 -50.06 -25.33 11.52
N TYR A 905 -50.29 -24.03 11.28
CA TYR A 905 -51.56 -23.35 11.53
C TYR A 905 -52.72 -24.04 10.81
N PHE A 906 -52.52 -24.44 9.55
CA PHE A 906 -53.57 -25.09 8.76
C PHE A 906 -53.94 -26.45 9.33
N ARG A 907 -52.94 -27.27 9.70
CA ARG A 907 -53.14 -28.59 10.30
C ARG A 907 -53.80 -28.48 11.67
N LEU A 908 -53.39 -27.52 12.49
CA LEU A 908 -54.00 -27.25 13.81
C LEU A 908 -55.45 -26.75 13.68
N GLY A 909 -55.72 -25.87 12.71
CA GLY A 909 -57.09 -25.43 12.42
C GLY A 909 -58.00 -26.59 12.01
N ASN A 910 -57.53 -27.46 11.12
CA ASN A 910 -58.25 -28.68 10.74
C ASN A 910 -58.44 -29.65 11.92
N TYR A 911 -57.43 -29.79 12.76
CA TYR A 911 -57.52 -30.59 13.99
C TYR A 911 -58.63 -30.05 14.91
N TYR A 912 -58.65 -28.76 15.21
CA TYR A 912 -59.70 -28.16 16.05
C TYR A 912 -61.08 -28.22 15.40
N TYR A 913 -61.18 -28.06 14.08
CA TYR A 913 -62.44 -28.24 13.36
C TYR A 913 -63.01 -29.65 13.55
N ASN A 914 -62.17 -30.68 13.41
CA ASN A 914 -62.56 -32.09 13.61
C ASN A 914 -62.96 -32.38 15.07
N GLN A 915 -62.35 -31.69 16.04
CA GLN A 915 -62.75 -31.72 17.45
C GLN A 915 -64.02 -30.89 17.74
N LYS A 916 -64.67 -30.32 16.73
CA LYS A 916 -65.85 -29.43 16.84
C LYS A 916 -65.57 -28.14 17.61
N ARG A 917 -64.29 -27.79 17.77
CA ARG A 917 -63.80 -26.56 18.41
C ARG A 917 -63.66 -25.47 17.35
N TYR A 918 -64.82 -25.06 16.80
CA TYR A 918 -64.88 -24.20 15.61
C TYR A 918 -64.30 -22.80 15.81
N LYS A 919 -64.37 -22.25 17.04
CA LYS A 919 -63.80 -20.92 17.33
C LYS A 919 -62.27 -20.98 17.28
N GLU A 920 -61.69 -21.97 17.92
CA GLU A 920 -60.24 -22.20 17.90
C GLU A 920 -59.77 -22.52 16.47
N ALA A 921 -60.52 -23.32 15.71
CA ALA A 921 -60.21 -23.56 14.30
C ALA A 921 -60.13 -22.24 13.49
N ILE A 922 -61.10 -21.34 13.67
CA ILE A 922 -61.10 -20.01 13.05
C ILE A 922 -59.88 -19.20 13.47
N GLU A 923 -59.53 -19.21 14.76
CA GLU A 923 -58.36 -18.50 15.28
C GLU A 923 -57.06 -18.98 14.62
N GLU A 924 -56.89 -20.29 14.41
CA GLU A 924 -55.72 -20.84 13.73
C GLU A 924 -55.68 -20.49 12.25
N PHE A 925 -56.78 -20.64 11.52
CA PHE A 925 -56.84 -20.28 10.10
C PHE A 925 -56.64 -18.76 9.90
N ASP A 926 -57.11 -17.94 10.82
CA ASP A 926 -56.92 -16.48 10.76
C ASP A 926 -55.44 -16.08 10.85
N LYS A 927 -54.61 -16.89 11.51
CA LYS A 927 -53.15 -16.65 11.56
C LYS A 927 -52.48 -16.82 10.20
N ILE A 928 -52.99 -17.70 9.34
CA ILE A 928 -52.48 -17.84 7.97
C ILE A 928 -52.73 -16.55 7.19
N ILE A 929 -53.92 -15.96 7.33
CA ILE A 929 -54.27 -14.68 6.69
C ILE A 929 -53.38 -13.54 7.21
N GLN A 930 -53.13 -13.50 8.52
CA GLN A 930 -52.36 -12.43 9.16
C GLN A 930 -50.85 -12.50 8.85
N PHE A 931 -50.27 -13.70 8.85
CA PHE A 931 -48.82 -13.89 8.75
C PHE A 931 -48.36 -14.32 7.36
N PHE A 932 -49.21 -14.99 6.58
CA PHE A 932 -48.87 -15.57 5.27
C PHE A 932 -49.92 -15.22 4.20
N PRO A 933 -50.10 -13.93 3.86
CA PRO A 933 -51.14 -13.49 2.91
C PRO A 933 -50.94 -13.99 1.48
N GLN A 934 -49.79 -14.58 1.15
CA GLN A 934 -49.48 -15.20 -0.15
C GLN A 934 -49.41 -16.74 -0.05
N SER A 935 -49.90 -17.32 1.04
CA SER A 935 -49.87 -18.76 1.25
C SER A 935 -50.74 -19.50 0.22
N PRO A 936 -50.27 -20.62 -0.36
CA PRO A 936 -51.12 -21.47 -1.20
C PRO A 936 -52.29 -22.10 -0.41
N LEU A 937 -52.22 -22.10 0.92
CA LEU A 937 -53.26 -22.65 1.81
C LEU A 937 -54.37 -21.63 2.12
N LEU A 938 -54.30 -20.41 1.60
CA LEU A 938 -55.23 -19.34 1.96
C LEU A 938 -56.67 -19.65 1.52
N SER A 939 -56.85 -20.15 0.29
CA SER A 939 -58.16 -20.55 -0.24
C SER A 939 -58.79 -21.69 0.57
N GLU A 940 -58.01 -22.72 0.92
CA GLU A 940 -58.48 -23.80 1.81
C GLU A 940 -58.81 -23.28 3.21
N SER A 941 -58.00 -22.36 3.74
CA SER A 941 -58.23 -21.76 5.06
C SER A 941 -59.53 -20.96 5.09
N TYR A 942 -59.79 -20.12 4.07
CA TYR A 942 -61.06 -19.40 3.93
C TYR A 942 -62.26 -20.34 3.83
N TYR A 943 -62.12 -21.45 3.10
CA TYR A 943 -63.15 -22.46 2.98
C TYR A 943 -63.47 -23.11 4.34
N TRP A 944 -62.46 -23.53 5.10
CA TRP A 944 -62.65 -24.13 6.43
C TRP A 944 -63.12 -23.12 7.48
N MET A 945 -62.74 -21.84 7.38
CA MET A 945 -63.32 -20.77 8.18
C MET A 945 -64.81 -20.56 7.86
N GLY A 946 -65.16 -20.56 6.57
CA GLY A 946 -66.56 -20.51 6.11
C GLY A 946 -67.37 -21.65 6.72
N TRP A 947 -66.86 -22.88 6.67
CA TRP A 947 -67.49 -24.04 7.32
C TRP A 947 -67.59 -23.90 8.83
N SER A 948 -66.54 -23.41 9.48
CA SER A 948 -66.53 -23.19 10.94
C SER A 948 -67.61 -22.18 11.35
N TYR A 949 -67.74 -21.06 10.64
CA TYR A 949 -68.82 -20.08 10.86
C TYR A 949 -70.20 -20.65 10.53
N PHE A 950 -70.32 -21.45 9.47
CA PHE A 950 -71.57 -22.10 9.09
C PHE A 950 -72.05 -23.06 10.19
N LYS A 951 -71.14 -23.84 10.79
CA LYS A 951 -71.44 -24.73 11.94
C LYS A 951 -71.77 -23.96 13.22
N LEU A 952 -71.24 -22.74 13.38
CA LEU A 952 -71.61 -21.81 14.45
C LEU A 952 -72.93 -21.06 14.18
N ALA A 953 -73.59 -21.31 13.04
CA ALA A 953 -74.79 -20.60 12.57
C ALA A 953 -74.60 -19.09 12.36
N ASP A 954 -73.35 -18.60 12.26
CA ASP A 954 -73.05 -17.24 11.80
C ASP A 954 -72.96 -17.25 10.27
N TYR A 955 -74.12 -17.42 9.64
CA TYR A 955 -74.23 -17.58 8.18
C TYR A 955 -73.76 -16.34 7.42
N LYS A 956 -73.85 -15.15 8.02
CA LYS A 956 -73.35 -13.92 7.39
C LYS A 956 -71.84 -14.00 7.20
N LYS A 957 -71.10 -14.31 8.27
CA LYS A 957 -69.64 -14.50 8.17
C LYS A 957 -69.28 -15.72 7.33
N ALA A 958 -70.04 -16.81 7.43
CA ALA A 958 -69.81 -17.99 6.61
C ALA A 958 -69.81 -17.63 5.11
N GLY A 959 -70.83 -16.91 4.64
CA GLY A 959 -70.91 -16.44 3.26
C GLY A 959 -69.79 -15.46 2.89
N GLU A 960 -69.40 -14.55 3.79
CA GLU A 960 -68.27 -13.64 3.57
C GLU A 960 -66.96 -14.40 3.35
N TYR A 961 -66.65 -15.41 4.17
CA TYR A 961 -65.43 -16.20 4.04
C TYR A 961 -65.46 -17.18 2.88
N PHE A 962 -66.60 -17.81 2.58
CA PHE A 962 -66.75 -18.64 1.39
C PHE A 962 -66.53 -17.84 0.09
N ASN A 963 -66.98 -16.59 0.02
CA ASN A 963 -66.76 -15.72 -1.15
C ASN A 963 -65.31 -15.24 -1.32
N LYS A 964 -64.46 -15.40 -0.29
CA LYS A 964 -63.03 -15.08 -0.36
C LYS A 964 -62.18 -16.21 -0.94
N VAL A 965 -62.75 -17.41 -1.09
CA VAL A 965 -62.05 -18.54 -1.72
C VAL A 965 -61.82 -18.19 -3.18
N GLU A 966 -60.56 -18.00 -3.56
CA GLU A 966 -60.19 -17.71 -4.95
C GLU A 966 -60.36 -18.97 -5.81
N GLU A 967 -60.70 -18.75 -7.07
CA GLU A 967 -60.91 -19.80 -8.04
C GLU A 967 -59.83 -19.68 -9.12
N ASP A 968 -58.89 -20.62 -9.10
CA ASP A 968 -57.86 -20.82 -10.10
C ASP A 968 -57.98 -22.24 -10.69
N GLU A 969 -57.17 -22.57 -11.71
CA GLU A 969 -57.22 -23.90 -12.35
C GLU A 969 -56.90 -25.05 -11.37
N GLU A 970 -56.11 -24.79 -10.32
CA GLU A 970 -55.70 -25.78 -9.33
C GLU A 970 -56.78 -26.01 -8.25
N ASN A 971 -57.58 -24.99 -7.92
CA ASN A 971 -58.57 -24.98 -6.84
C ASN A 971 -60.02 -24.92 -7.34
N LEU A 972 -60.27 -25.21 -8.62
CA LEU A 972 -61.59 -25.07 -9.24
C LEU A 972 -62.72 -25.80 -8.47
N ASP A 973 -62.50 -27.04 -8.02
CA ASP A 973 -63.48 -27.82 -7.22
C ASP A 973 -63.76 -27.16 -5.86
N LEU A 974 -62.71 -26.65 -5.19
CA LEU A 974 -62.82 -25.95 -3.91
C LEU A 974 -63.60 -24.63 -4.06
N GLY A 975 -63.28 -23.86 -5.10
CA GLY A 975 -63.96 -22.60 -5.42
C GLY A 975 -65.43 -22.81 -5.73
N GLN A 976 -65.77 -23.85 -6.50
CA GLN A 976 -67.17 -24.22 -6.77
C GLN A 976 -67.91 -24.59 -5.47
N ARG A 977 -67.32 -25.43 -4.62
CA ARG A 977 -67.91 -25.78 -3.31
C ARG A 977 -68.14 -24.55 -2.44
N ALA A 978 -67.15 -23.66 -2.38
CA ALA A 978 -67.24 -22.44 -1.60
C ALA A 978 -68.37 -21.52 -2.09
N LYS A 979 -68.46 -21.26 -3.40
CA LYS A 979 -69.53 -20.44 -3.99
C LYS A 979 -70.92 -21.03 -3.74
N PHE A 980 -71.06 -22.34 -3.87
CA PHE A 980 -72.31 -23.02 -3.52
C PHE A 980 -72.66 -22.82 -2.04
N MET A 981 -71.69 -23.01 -1.14
CA MET A 981 -71.89 -22.80 0.31
C MET A 981 -72.14 -21.33 0.69
N ALA A 982 -71.65 -20.37 -0.10
CA ALA A 982 -71.99 -18.96 0.06
C ALA A 982 -73.47 -18.69 -0.27
N ALA A 983 -74.01 -19.34 -1.30
CA ALA A 983 -75.44 -19.29 -1.63
C ALA A 983 -76.29 -19.98 -0.53
N GLU A 984 -75.85 -21.15 -0.04
CA GLU A 984 -76.47 -21.83 1.13
C GLU A 984 -76.49 -20.94 2.37
N SER A 985 -75.46 -20.12 2.56
CA SER A 985 -75.40 -19.18 3.68
C SER A 985 -76.52 -18.12 3.59
N TRP A 986 -76.84 -17.61 2.39
CA TRP A 986 -77.98 -16.71 2.18
C TRP A 986 -79.33 -17.41 2.39
N TYR A 987 -79.45 -18.66 1.95
CA TYR A 987 -80.65 -19.47 2.17
C TYR A 987 -80.94 -19.63 3.66
N ASN A 988 -79.91 -19.96 4.46
CA ASN A 988 -80.04 -20.12 5.92
C ASN A 988 -80.28 -18.78 6.65
N LEU A 989 -79.84 -17.65 6.08
CA LEU A 989 -80.24 -16.30 6.54
C LEU A 989 -81.69 -15.95 6.21
N LYS A 990 -82.39 -16.80 5.44
CA LYS A 990 -83.75 -16.58 4.90
C LYS A 990 -83.85 -15.37 3.95
N ASP A 991 -82.71 -14.89 3.44
CA ASP A 991 -82.67 -13.90 2.37
C ASP A 991 -82.79 -14.62 1.03
N TYR A 992 -83.99 -15.13 0.76
CA TYR A 992 -84.27 -15.99 -0.38
C TYR A 992 -84.00 -15.32 -1.73
N GLN A 993 -84.10 -13.99 -1.81
CA GLN A 993 -83.81 -13.26 -3.03
C GLN A 993 -82.31 -13.33 -3.36
N LYS A 994 -81.44 -13.01 -2.40
CA LYS A 994 -79.98 -13.10 -2.62
C LYS A 994 -79.51 -14.53 -2.78
N ALA A 995 -80.14 -15.48 -2.07
CA ALA A 995 -79.85 -16.89 -2.25
C ALA A 995 -80.10 -17.32 -3.71
N ARG A 996 -81.25 -16.96 -4.28
CA ARG A 996 -81.56 -17.21 -5.70
C ARG A 996 -80.53 -16.62 -6.64
N GLU A 997 -80.27 -15.32 -6.51
CA GLU A 997 -79.30 -14.62 -7.36
C GLU A 997 -77.91 -15.31 -7.31
N ALA A 998 -77.50 -15.77 -6.13
CA ALA A 998 -76.25 -16.50 -5.95
C ALA A 998 -76.27 -17.90 -6.60
N TYR A 999 -77.35 -18.68 -6.43
CA TYR A 999 -77.49 -19.99 -7.07
C TYR A 999 -77.63 -19.89 -8.59
N GLU A 1000 -78.39 -18.92 -9.11
CA GLU A 1000 -78.55 -18.68 -10.55
C GLU A 1000 -77.20 -18.37 -11.18
N LYS A 1001 -76.46 -17.43 -10.57
CA LYS A 1001 -75.09 -17.12 -10.98
C LYS A 1001 -74.18 -18.35 -10.92
N PHE A 1002 -74.31 -19.19 -9.89
CA PHE A 1002 -73.54 -20.44 -9.78
C PHE A 1002 -73.80 -21.37 -10.98
N ILE A 1003 -75.07 -21.58 -11.35
CA ILE A 1003 -75.44 -22.43 -12.48
C ILE A 1003 -74.98 -21.83 -13.81
N GLU A 1004 -75.05 -20.50 -13.98
CA GLU A 1004 -74.54 -19.82 -15.17
C GLU A 1004 -73.03 -20.04 -15.36
N MET A 1005 -72.26 -20.04 -14.27
CA MET A 1005 -70.82 -20.27 -14.30
C MET A 1005 -70.46 -21.76 -14.47
N TYR A 1006 -71.24 -22.65 -13.87
CA TYR A 1006 -70.98 -24.10 -13.86
C TYR A 1006 -72.22 -24.88 -14.28
N PRO A 1007 -72.65 -24.84 -15.54
CA PRO A 1007 -73.90 -25.51 -15.94
C PRO A 1007 -73.84 -27.03 -15.80
N GLU A 1008 -72.66 -27.65 -15.88
CA GLU A 1008 -72.45 -29.09 -15.73
C GLU A 1008 -71.69 -29.44 -14.43
N GLY A 1009 -71.61 -28.50 -13.47
CA GLY A 1009 -70.87 -28.71 -12.22
C GLY A 1009 -71.58 -29.64 -11.24
N ASP A 1010 -70.81 -30.25 -10.32
CA ASP A 1010 -71.29 -31.25 -9.36
C ASP A 1010 -72.44 -30.75 -8.46
N PHE A 1011 -72.52 -29.44 -8.25
CA PHE A 1011 -73.53 -28.80 -7.41
C PHE A 1011 -74.66 -28.10 -8.19
N SER A 1012 -74.68 -28.19 -9.52
CA SER A 1012 -75.61 -27.40 -10.33
C SER A 1012 -77.04 -27.89 -10.22
N ALA A 1013 -77.23 -29.21 -10.10
CA ALA A 1013 -78.52 -29.78 -9.73
C ALA A 1013 -78.93 -29.40 -8.30
N ASN A 1014 -77.98 -29.32 -7.35
CA ASN A 1014 -78.25 -28.88 -5.97
C ASN A 1014 -78.68 -27.40 -5.94
N ALA A 1015 -78.01 -26.54 -6.71
CA ALA A 1015 -78.33 -25.12 -6.81
C ALA A 1015 -79.71 -24.91 -7.44
N GLN A 1016 -80.02 -25.63 -8.52
CA GLN A 1016 -81.33 -25.55 -9.17
C GLN A 1016 -82.45 -26.02 -8.23
N TYR A 1017 -82.18 -27.08 -7.46
CA TYR A 1017 -83.10 -27.56 -6.43
C TYR A 1017 -83.30 -26.50 -5.33
N ALA A 1018 -82.22 -25.89 -4.84
CA ALA A 1018 -82.27 -24.84 -3.83
C ALA A 1018 -83.04 -23.60 -4.32
N ILE A 1019 -82.89 -23.18 -5.58
CA ILE A 1019 -83.69 -22.10 -6.18
C ILE A 1019 -85.19 -22.43 -6.09
N ALA A 1020 -85.58 -23.64 -6.49
CA ALA A 1020 -86.98 -24.04 -6.42
C ALA A 1020 -87.53 -24.01 -4.99
N TRP A 1021 -86.70 -24.39 -4.01
CA TRP A 1021 -87.02 -24.28 -2.58
C TRP A 1021 -87.11 -22.85 -2.08
N THR A 1022 -86.26 -21.93 -2.53
CA THR A 1022 -86.35 -20.52 -2.12
C THR A 1022 -87.69 -19.90 -2.52
N TYR A 1023 -88.23 -20.24 -3.70
CA TYR A 1023 -89.55 -19.78 -4.12
C TYR A 1023 -90.66 -20.47 -3.31
N LEU A 1024 -90.48 -21.75 -2.99
CA LEU A 1024 -91.43 -22.50 -2.17
C LEU A 1024 -91.55 -21.94 -0.75
N GLU A 1025 -90.42 -21.68 -0.09
CA GLU A 1025 -90.36 -21.06 1.24
C GLU A 1025 -90.94 -19.64 1.23
N ASN A 1026 -90.76 -18.92 0.11
CA ASN A 1026 -91.38 -17.61 -0.12
C ASN A 1026 -92.87 -17.70 -0.56
N LYS A 1027 -93.45 -18.92 -0.61
CA LYS A 1027 -94.83 -19.22 -1.03
C LYS A 1027 -95.19 -18.81 -2.46
N ASP A 1028 -94.19 -18.55 -3.31
CA ASP A 1028 -94.39 -18.36 -4.75
C ASP A 1028 -94.42 -19.73 -5.44
N TYR A 1029 -95.58 -20.38 -5.33
CA TYR A 1029 -95.77 -21.72 -5.87
C TYR A 1029 -95.58 -21.78 -7.38
N LYS A 1030 -95.95 -20.72 -8.11
CA LYS A 1030 -95.85 -20.70 -9.59
C LYS A 1030 -94.39 -20.75 -10.02
N SER A 1031 -93.57 -19.84 -9.51
CA SER A 1031 -92.14 -19.82 -9.83
C SER A 1031 -91.44 -21.07 -9.32
N SER A 1032 -91.81 -21.56 -8.12
CA SER A 1032 -91.27 -22.82 -7.60
C SER A 1032 -91.55 -24.02 -8.51
N ILE A 1033 -92.77 -24.12 -9.08
CA ILE A 1033 -93.11 -25.16 -10.06
C ILE A 1033 -92.22 -25.06 -11.30
N ASP A 1034 -92.08 -23.86 -11.86
CA ASP A 1034 -91.30 -23.64 -13.08
C ASP A 1034 -89.83 -24.05 -12.86
N GLU A 1035 -89.26 -23.75 -11.69
CA GLU A 1035 -87.89 -24.12 -11.34
C GLU A 1035 -87.70 -25.62 -11.04
N PHE A 1036 -88.67 -26.29 -10.39
CA PHE A 1036 -88.63 -27.75 -10.25
C PHE A 1036 -88.78 -28.45 -11.61
N LYS A 1037 -89.62 -27.93 -12.52
CA LYS A 1037 -89.72 -28.44 -13.90
C LYS A 1037 -88.42 -28.27 -14.68
N LYS A 1038 -87.73 -27.14 -14.51
CA LYS A 1038 -86.39 -26.93 -15.07
C LYS A 1038 -85.39 -27.95 -14.54
N LEU A 1039 -85.38 -28.22 -13.23
CA LEU A 1039 -84.51 -29.26 -12.65
C LEU A 1039 -84.71 -30.61 -13.34
N ILE A 1040 -85.96 -31.05 -13.47
CA ILE A 1040 -86.30 -32.34 -14.08
C ILE A 1040 -85.86 -32.41 -15.55
N SER A 1041 -85.95 -31.28 -16.27
CA SER A 1041 -85.60 -31.21 -17.69
C SER A 1041 -84.10 -31.15 -17.94
N ILE A 1042 -83.36 -30.41 -17.10
CA ILE A 1042 -81.94 -30.13 -17.31
C ILE A 1042 -81.07 -31.19 -16.63
N TYR A 1043 -81.48 -31.68 -15.46
CA TYR A 1043 -80.74 -32.65 -14.64
C TYR A 1043 -81.58 -33.90 -14.35
N PRO A 1044 -82.02 -34.66 -15.37
CA PRO A 1044 -82.95 -35.77 -15.19
C PRO A 1044 -82.42 -36.87 -14.26
N ASP A 1045 -81.10 -37.12 -14.27
CA ASP A 1045 -80.45 -38.16 -13.45
C ASP A 1045 -80.09 -37.68 -12.03
N SER A 1046 -80.50 -36.47 -11.64
CA SER A 1046 -80.24 -35.94 -10.30
C SER A 1046 -80.96 -36.75 -9.22
N LYS A 1047 -80.32 -36.88 -8.05
CA LYS A 1047 -80.94 -37.44 -6.83
C LYS A 1047 -82.19 -36.67 -6.38
N PHE A 1048 -82.39 -35.44 -6.86
CA PHE A 1048 -83.53 -34.59 -6.52
C PHE A 1048 -84.70 -34.69 -7.50
N THR A 1049 -84.53 -35.36 -8.66
CA THR A 1049 -85.54 -35.39 -9.73
C THR A 1049 -86.86 -35.98 -9.26
N GLU A 1050 -86.81 -37.08 -8.51
CA GLU A 1050 -88.01 -37.75 -7.98
C GLU A 1050 -88.79 -36.82 -7.03
N GLU A 1051 -88.11 -36.19 -6.07
CA GLU A 1051 -88.77 -35.24 -5.19
C GLU A 1051 -89.30 -34.02 -5.97
N ALA A 1052 -88.54 -33.50 -6.94
CA ALA A 1052 -88.97 -32.37 -7.76
C ALA A 1052 -90.27 -32.68 -8.52
N GLN A 1053 -90.41 -33.90 -9.08
CA GLN A 1053 -91.64 -34.32 -9.76
C GLN A 1053 -92.84 -34.33 -8.81
N PHE A 1054 -92.65 -34.84 -7.59
CA PHE A 1054 -93.67 -34.78 -6.55
C PHE A 1054 -94.00 -33.33 -6.15
N ARG A 1055 -92.98 -32.48 -5.94
CA ARG A 1055 -93.13 -31.08 -5.55
C ARG A 1055 -93.89 -30.26 -6.59
N VAL A 1056 -93.75 -30.55 -7.88
CA VAL A 1056 -94.55 -29.91 -8.93
C VAL A 1056 -96.05 -30.17 -8.71
N GLY A 1057 -96.45 -31.42 -8.51
CA GLY A 1057 -97.85 -31.78 -8.25
C GLY A 1057 -98.37 -31.18 -6.94
N LYS A 1058 -97.58 -31.27 -5.87
CA LYS A 1058 -97.90 -30.69 -4.55
C LYS A 1058 -98.01 -29.17 -4.60
N ASN A 1059 -97.14 -28.47 -5.31
CA ASN A 1059 -97.19 -27.02 -5.43
C ASN A 1059 -98.40 -26.57 -6.26
N TYR A 1060 -98.78 -27.31 -7.31
CA TYR A 1060 -100.03 -27.01 -8.01
C TYR A 1060 -101.24 -27.16 -7.08
N PHE A 1061 -101.24 -28.19 -6.23
CA PHE A 1061 -102.28 -28.39 -5.21
C PHE A 1061 -102.31 -27.21 -4.22
N LEU A 1062 -101.15 -26.81 -3.67
CA LEU A 1062 -101.04 -25.68 -2.74
C LEU A 1062 -101.44 -24.33 -3.38
N SER A 1063 -101.18 -24.16 -4.68
CA SER A 1063 -101.62 -22.97 -5.44
C SER A 1063 -103.12 -22.96 -5.79
N GLY A 1064 -103.83 -24.06 -5.53
CA GLY A 1064 -105.25 -24.22 -5.85
C GLY A 1064 -105.53 -24.62 -7.31
N ASN A 1065 -104.51 -24.85 -8.15
CA ASN A 1065 -104.68 -25.29 -9.53
C ASN A 1065 -104.91 -26.81 -9.61
N LYS A 1066 -106.14 -27.22 -9.28
CA LYS A 1066 -106.56 -28.63 -9.16
C LYS A 1066 -106.33 -29.45 -10.43
N ASN A 1067 -106.67 -28.92 -11.60
CA ASN A 1067 -106.52 -29.62 -12.87
C ASN A 1067 -105.06 -30.03 -13.14
N MET A 1068 -104.13 -29.09 -12.95
CA MET A 1068 -102.70 -29.36 -13.15
C MET A 1068 -102.14 -30.25 -12.03
N ALA A 1069 -102.58 -30.03 -10.78
CA ALA A 1069 -102.19 -30.87 -9.66
C ALA A 1069 -102.58 -32.33 -9.89
N LYS A 1070 -103.82 -32.58 -10.30
CA LYS A 1070 -104.36 -33.92 -10.62
C LYS A 1070 -103.51 -34.60 -11.69
N ALA A 1071 -103.23 -33.90 -12.80
CA ALA A 1071 -102.44 -34.45 -13.90
C ALA A 1071 -101.00 -34.82 -13.49
N GLU A 1072 -100.30 -33.92 -12.79
CA GLU A 1072 -98.89 -34.14 -12.41
C GLU A 1072 -98.74 -35.14 -11.25
N LEU A 1073 -99.66 -35.14 -10.26
CA LEU A 1073 -99.67 -36.13 -9.19
C LEU A 1073 -99.98 -37.53 -9.75
N GLN A 1074 -100.97 -37.67 -10.64
CA GLN A 1074 -101.27 -38.95 -11.29
C GLN A 1074 -100.08 -39.47 -12.11
N LYS A 1075 -99.42 -38.57 -12.84
CA LYS A 1075 -98.21 -38.89 -13.59
C LYS A 1075 -97.12 -39.43 -12.65
N PHE A 1076 -96.85 -38.74 -11.54
CA PHE A 1076 -95.87 -39.15 -10.55
C PHE A 1076 -96.19 -40.51 -9.92
N ILE A 1077 -97.43 -40.73 -9.49
CA ILE A 1077 -97.88 -42.00 -8.87
C ILE A 1077 -97.68 -43.19 -9.82
N ASN A 1078 -97.90 -42.97 -11.13
CA ASN A 1078 -97.75 -43.99 -12.15
C ASN A 1078 -96.28 -44.25 -12.52
N SER A 1079 -95.44 -43.22 -12.53
CA SER A 1079 -94.03 -43.34 -12.94
C SER A 1079 -93.09 -43.77 -11.82
N CYS A 1080 -93.40 -43.44 -10.56
CA CYS A 1080 -92.49 -43.56 -9.41
C CYS A 1080 -93.04 -44.52 -8.34
N SER A 1081 -93.26 -45.79 -8.71
CA SER A 1081 -93.99 -46.77 -7.89
C SER A 1081 -93.38 -47.06 -6.50
N ASN A 1082 -92.05 -46.92 -6.34
CA ASN A 1082 -91.33 -47.21 -5.10
C ASN A 1082 -90.94 -45.94 -4.32
N SER A 1083 -91.42 -44.77 -4.72
CA SER A 1083 -91.08 -43.50 -4.06
C SER A 1083 -91.66 -43.40 -2.66
N SER A 1084 -90.89 -42.83 -1.73
CA SER A 1084 -91.39 -42.47 -0.39
C SER A 1084 -92.45 -41.35 -0.43
N PHE A 1085 -92.50 -40.55 -1.49
CA PHE A 1085 -93.48 -39.47 -1.65
C PHE A 1085 -94.81 -39.92 -2.26
N ARG A 1086 -94.90 -41.17 -2.71
CA ARG A 1086 -96.07 -41.68 -3.46
C ARG A 1086 -97.32 -41.76 -2.61
N GLU A 1087 -97.23 -42.17 -1.35
CA GLU A 1087 -98.41 -42.20 -0.46
C GLU A 1087 -98.99 -40.79 -0.22
N GLU A 1088 -98.14 -39.78 -0.04
CA GLU A 1088 -98.58 -38.39 0.10
C GLU A 1088 -99.18 -37.89 -1.23
N ALA A 1089 -98.58 -38.23 -2.37
CA ALA A 1089 -99.11 -37.86 -3.68
C ALA A 1089 -100.52 -38.45 -3.92
N MET A 1090 -100.73 -39.72 -3.56
CA MET A 1090 -102.03 -40.39 -3.66
C MET A 1090 -103.05 -39.75 -2.72
N TYR A 1091 -102.63 -39.39 -1.50
CA TYR A 1091 -103.48 -38.66 -0.58
C TYR A 1091 -103.91 -37.29 -1.13
N LEU A 1092 -102.96 -36.48 -1.61
CA LEU A 1092 -103.25 -35.16 -2.19
C LEU A 1092 -104.16 -35.26 -3.41
N LEU A 1093 -103.93 -36.26 -4.27
CA LEU A 1093 -104.78 -36.53 -5.43
C LEU A 1093 -106.21 -36.91 -5.01
N SER A 1094 -106.35 -37.71 -3.94
CA SER A 1094 -107.65 -38.05 -3.39
C SER A 1094 -108.40 -36.82 -2.87
N GLN A 1095 -107.72 -35.89 -2.20
CA GLN A 1095 -108.33 -34.64 -1.76
C GLN A 1095 -108.89 -33.83 -2.93
N ILE A 1096 -108.26 -33.88 -4.11
CA ILE A 1096 -108.78 -33.24 -5.33
C ILE A 1096 -110.03 -33.97 -5.83
N TYR A 1097 -109.96 -35.30 -5.99
CA TYR A 1097 -111.10 -36.08 -6.48
C TYR A 1097 -112.34 -35.95 -5.59
N LEU A 1098 -112.17 -35.94 -4.26
CA LEU A 1098 -113.26 -35.72 -3.30
C LEU A 1098 -113.92 -34.35 -3.48
N GLN A 1099 -113.14 -33.31 -3.77
CA GLN A 1099 -113.67 -31.96 -4.01
C GLN A 1099 -114.35 -31.80 -5.37
N GLU A 1100 -113.96 -32.59 -6.37
CA GLU A 1100 -114.55 -32.60 -7.71
C GLU A 1100 -115.70 -33.61 -7.86
N GLU A 1101 -116.00 -34.37 -6.79
CA GLU A 1101 -117.00 -35.46 -6.78
C GLU A 1101 -116.70 -36.56 -7.82
N ASP A 1102 -115.41 -36.77 -8.13
CA ASP A 1102 -114.95 -37.79 -9.07
C ASP A 1102 -114.70 -39.11 -8.32
N TRP A 1103 -115.80 -39.75 -7.95
CA TRP A 1103 -115.79 -40.87 -7.02
C TRP A 1103 -115.10 -42.12 -7.57
N MET A 1104 -115.21 -42.39 -8.87
CA MET A 1104 -114.64 -43.59 -9.50
C MET A 1104 -113.11 -43.59 -9.46
N ASP A 1105 -112.50 -42.50 -9.92
CA ASP A 1105 -111.05 -42.39 -9.92
C ASP A 1105 -110.50 -42.27 -8.49
N ASN A 1106 -111.26 -41.64 -7.57
CA ASN A 1106 -110.91 -41.61 -6.16
C ASN A 1106 -110.86 -43.00 -5.52
N ILE A 1107 -111.86 -43.86 -5.81
CA ILE A 1107 -111.90 -45.24 -5.31
C ILE A 1107 -110.65 -45.98 -5.75
N ILE A 1108 -110.32 -45.93 -7.05
CA ILE A 1108 -109.14 -46.63 -7.60
C ILE A 1108 -107.86 -46.16 -6.90
N ASN A 1109 -107.69 -44.85 -6.74
CA ASN A 1109 -106.52 -44.26 -6.11
C ASN A 1109 -106.41 -44.61 -4.61
N LEU A 1110 -107.52 -44.50 -3.86
CA LEU A 1110 -107.53 -44.77 -2.42
C LEU A 1110 -107.43 -46.26 -2.08
N GLU A 1111 -108.03 -47.15 -2.89
CA GLU A 1111 -107.83 -48.60 -2.75
C GLU A 1111 -106.35 -48.97 -2.90
N SER A 1112 -105.66 -48.36 -3.88
CA SER A 1112 -104.23 -48.57 -4.08
C SER A 1112 -103.43 -48.03 -2.88
N LEU A 1113 -103.77 -46.86 -2.33
CA LEU A 1113 -103.11 -46.29 -1.15
C LEU A 1113 -103.26 -47.22 0.06
N VAL A 1114 -104.49 -47.62 0.39
CA VAL A 1114 -104.80 -48.47 1.55
C VAL A 1114 -104.17 -49.86 1.45
N ARG A 1115 -104.05 -50.40 0.23
CA ARG A 1115 -103.46 -51.71 -0.02
C ARG A 1115 -101.93 -51.67 0.03
N GLU A 1116 -101.32 -50.65 -0.55
CA GLU A 1116 -99.87 -50.57 -0.72
C GLU A 1116 -99.17 -49.94 0.48
N TYR A 1117 -99.88 -49.10 1.25
CA TYR A 1117 -99.35 -48.39 2.43
C TYR A 1117 -100.27 -48.59 3.65
N PRO A 1118 -100.30 -49.80 4.24
CA PRO A 1118 -101.19 -50.12 5.36
C PRO A 1118 -100.84 -49.38 6.66
N ASP A 1119 -99.62 -48.84 6.78
CA ASP A 1119 -99.17 -48.06 7.94
C ASP A 1119 -99.08 -46.55 7.63
N SER A 1120 -99.68 -46.09 6.52
CA SER A 1120 -99.58 -44.70 6.09
C SER A 1120 -100.18 -43.75 7.13
N GLN A 1121 -99.52 -42.60 7.34
CA GLN A 1121 -100.09 -41.53 8.18
C GLN A 1121 -101.42 -40.98 7.63
N TYR A 1122 -101.70 -41.19 6.33
CA TYR A 1122 -102.93 -40.75 5.66
C TYR A 1122 -104.02 -41.82 5.61
N LEU A 1123 -103.81 -42.99 6.25
CA LEU A 1123 -104.71 -44.13 6.12
C LEU A 1123 -106.12 -43.85 6.65
N SER A 1124 -106.24 -43.10 7.75
CA SER A 1124 -107.55 -42.80 8.33
C SER A 1124 -108.38 -41.94 7.37
N GLU A 1125 -107.79 -40.90 6.81
CA GLU A 1125 -108.39 -40.01 5.82
C GLU A 1125 -108.69 -40.74 4.52
N ALA A 1126 -107.81 -41.67 4.11
CA ALA A 1126 -107.99 -42.50 2.92
C ALA A 1126 -109.17 -43.46 3.07
N LEU A 1127 -109.30 -44.15 4.21
CA LEU A 1127 -110.44 -45.03 4.49
C LEU A 1127 -111.76 -44.24 4.53
N TYR A 1128 -111.75 -43.05 5.15
CA TYR A 1128 -112.90 -42.16 5.13
C TYR A 1128 -113.29 -41.74 3.71
N GLY A 1129 -112.32 -41.23 2.93
CA GLY A 1129 -112.55 -40.84 1.54
C GLY A 1129 -113.06 -41.99 0.66
N LEU A 1130 -112.58 -43.21 0.91
CA LEU A 1130 -112.97 -44.42 0.17
C LEU A 1130 -114.39 -44.87 0.54
N CYS A 1131 -114.73 -44.86 1.84
CA CYS A 1131 -116.08 -45.13 2.33
C CYS A 1131 -117.10 -44.17 1.71
N LEU A 1132 -116.80 -42.87 1.76
CA LEU A 1132 -117.66 -41.83 1.16
C LEU A 1132 -117.81 -42.02 -0.36
N SER A 1133 -116.72 -42.36 -1.05
CA SER A 1133 -116.76 -42.53 -2.51
C SER A 1133 -117.58 -43.74 -2.95
N TYR A 1134 -117.46 -44.89 -2.26
CA TYR A 1134 -118.33 -46.04 -2.53
C TYR A 1134 -119.79 -45.76 -2.25
N PHE A 1135 -120.08 -45.04 -1.15
CA PHE A 1135 -121.44 -44.64 -0.82
C PHE A 1135 -122.07 -43.79 -1.94
N LYS A 1136 -121.32 -42.82 -2.48
CA LYS A 1136 -121.77 -41.97 -3.59
C LYS A 1136 -121.90 -42.69 -4.93
N LYS A 1137 -121.29 -43.87 -5.07
CA LYS A 1137 -121.40 -44.74 -6.24
C LYS A 1137 -122.44 -45.84 -6.09
N ASP A 1138 -123.23 -45.80 -5.02
CA ASP A 1138 -124.23 -46.80 -4.65
C ASP A 1138 -123.64 -48.20 -4.42
N GLU A 1139 -122.33 -48.30 -4.15
CA GLU A 1139 -121.64 -49.54 -3.78
C GLU A 1139 -121.69 -49.75 -2.25
N TYR A 1140 -122.91 -49.82 -1.72
CA TYR A 1140 -123.20 -49.75 -0.29
C TYR A 1140 -122.49 -50.82 0.54
N GLU A 1141 -122.43 -52.07 0.06
CA GLU A 1141 -121.74 -53.17 0.77
C GLU A 1141 -120.24 -52.90 0.96
N LYS A 1142 -119.59 -52.30 -0.05
CA LYS A 1142 -118.16 -51.95 0.04
C LYS A 1142 -117.94 -50.73 0.92
N ALA A 1143 -118.82 -49.73 0.84
CA ALA A 1143 -118.80 -48.56 1.71
C ALA A 1143 -118.88 -48.97 3.19
N ILE A 1144 -119.79 -49.89 3.52
CA ILE A 1144 -119.94 -50.45 4.86
C ILE A 1144 -118.66 -51.12 5.32
N LYS A 1145 -118.11 -52.04 4.51
CA LYS A 1145 -116.90 -52.80 4.88
C LYS A 1145 -115.70 -51.90 5.14
N VAL A 1146 -115.50 -50.86 4.33
CA VAL A 1146 -114.42 -49.88 4.54
C VAL A 1146 -114.68 -49.01 5.78
N GLY A 1147 -115.94 -48.61 5.98
CA GLY A 1147 -116.35 -47.85 7.17
C GLY A 1147 -116.17 -48.63 8.47
N GLU A 1148 -116.46 -49.94 8.48
CA GLU A 1148 -116.21 -50.82 9.63
C GLU A 1148 -114.73 -50.87 9.96
N ARG A 1149 -113.87 -51.07 8.95
CA ARG A 1149 -112.41 -51.03 9.14
C ARG A 1149 -111.95 -49.69 9.74
N TYR A 1150 -112.49 -48.56 9.28
CA TYR A 1150 -112.18 -47.26 9.90
C TYR A 1150 -112.61 -47.21 11.37
N LEU A 1151 -113.81 -47.70 11.71
CA LEU A 1151 -114.32 -47.64 13.08
C LEU A 1151 -113.57 -48.58 14.03
N GLU A 1152 -113.09 -49.72 13.55
CA GLU A 1152 -112.23 -50.62 14.32
C GLU A 1152 -110.90 -49.95 14.67
N ASP A 1153 -110.22 -49.40 13.66
CA ASP A 1153 -108.85 -48.89 13.80
C ASP A 1153 -108.80 -47.43 14.31
N TYR A 1154 -109.83 -46.63 14.04
CA TYR A 1154 -109.82 -45.15 14.16
C TYR A 1154 -111.11 -44.53 14.72
N SER A 1155 -111.95 -45.27 15.44
CA SER A 1155 -113.26 -44.80 15.93
C SER A 1155 -113.27 -43.46 16.69
N GLY A 1156 -112.16 -43.03 17.31
CA GLY A 1156 -112.07 -41.74 18.02
C GLY A 1156 -111.64 -40.55 17.15
N LEU A 1157 -111.32 -40.76 15.87
CA LEU A 1157 -110.84 -39.71 14.96
C LEU A 1157 -111.98 -38.94 14.28
N LYS A 1158 -111.60 -37.86 13.60
CA LYS A 1158 -112.44 -36.77 13.08
C LYS A 1158 -113.69 -37.19 12.29
N TYR A 1159 -113.72 -38.38 11.66
CA TYR A 1159 -114.79 -38.78 10.73
C TYR A 1159 -115.64 -39.97 11.22
N GLY A 1160 -115.47 -40.42 12.46
CA GLY A 1160 -116.18 -41.58 12.98
C GLY A 1160 -117.72 -41.43 13.01
N ASP A 1161 -118.21 -40.21 13.26
CA ASP A 1161 -119.63 -39.91 13.25
C ASP A 1161 -120.22 -39.91 11.83
N ASP A 1162 -119.55 -39.29 10.87
CA ASP A 1162 -119.95 -39.28 9.47
C ASP A 1162 -119.95 -40.69 8.86
N ILE A 1163 -118.99 -41.53 9.24
CA ILE A 1163 -118.92 -42.93 8.79
C ILE A 1163 -120.06 -43.75 9.36
N LEU A 1164 -120.38 -43.63 10.67
CA LEU A 1164 -121.54 -44.32 11.24
C LEU A 1164 -122.85 -43.89 10.57
N TYR A 1165 -123.00 -42.60 10.32
CA TYR A 1165 -124.17 -42.08 9.62
C TYR A 1165 -124.26 -42.62 8.18
N THR A 1166 -123.16 -42.57 7.44
CA THR A 1166 -123.08 -43.10 6.07
C THR A 1166 -123.38 -44.60 6.04
N LYS A 1167 -122.83 -45.37 6.99
CA LYS A 1167 -123.04 -46.82 7.11
C LYS A 1167 -124.51 -47.16 7.38
N ALA A 1168 -125.17 -46.39 8.25
CA ALA A 1168 -126.59 -46.55 8.52
C ALA A 1168 -127.44 -46.34 7.25
N ILE A 1169 -127.16 -45.28 6.48
CA ILE A 1169 -127.85 -45.05 5.19
C ILE A 1169 -127.58 -46.18 4.19
N CYS A 1170 -126.34 -46.67 4.09
CA CYS A 1170 -126.02 -47.81 3.24
C CYS A 1170 -126.87 -49.04 3.57
N TRP A 1171 -127.11 -49.34 4.85
CA TRP A 1171 -127.98 -50.46 5.25
C TRP A 1171 -129.45 -50.22 4.88
N GLU A 1172 -129.94 -48.99 4.97
CA GLU A 1172 -131.28 -48.65 4.49
C GLU A 1172 -131.44 -48.90 3.00
N MET A 1173 -130.44 -48.49 2.19
CA MET A 1173 -130.46 -48.71 0.74
C MET A 1173 -130.36 -50.19 0.36
N LEU A 1174 -129.82 -51.03 1.25
CA LEU A 1174 -129.79 -52.49 1.12
C LEU A 1174 -131.00 -53.19 1.78
N GLU A 1175 -132.01 -52.43 2.21
CA GLU A 1175 -133.22 -52.93 2.88
C GLU A 1175 -132.96 -53.70 4.19
N ASN A 1176 -131.81 -53.49 4.85
CA ASN A 1176 -131.47 -54.10 6.13
C ASN A 1176 -131.77 -53.14 7.29
N GLN A 1177 -133.04 -53.03 7.65
CA GLN A 1177 -133.52 -52.08 8.65
C GLN A 1177 -132.94 -52.32 10.05
N GLU A 1178 -132.75 -53.58 10.47
CA GLU A 1178 -132.20 -53.90 11.79
C GLU A 1178 -130.80 -53.30 11.99
N LYS A 1179 -129.92 -53.47 10.99
CA LYS A 1179 -128.57 -52.93 11.05
C LYS A 1179 -128.54 -51.41 10.92
N ALA A 1180 -129.39 -50.84 10.06
CA ALA A 1180 -129.53 -49.38 9.94
C ALA A 1180 -129.96 -48.73 11.27
N ILE A 1181 -130.95 -49.31 11.96
CA ILE A 1181 -131.40 -48.86 13.27
C ILE A 1181 -130.26 -48.93 14.29
N SER A 1182 -129.52 -50.05 14.31
CA SER A 1182 -128.37 -50.22 15.20
C SER A 1182 -127.30 -49.15 14.99
N ASP A 1183 -126.92 -48.87 13.74
CA ASP A 1183 -125.87 -47.89 13.44
C ASP A 1183 -126.31 -46.44 13.73
N TYR A 1184 -127.60 -46.10 13.52
CA TYR A 1184 -128.13 -44.79 13.93
C TYR A 1184 -128.16 -44.61 15.45
N GLN A 1185 -128.51 -45.66 16.20
CA GLN A 1185 -128.45 -45.64 17.67
C GLN A 1185 -127.00 -45.51 18.17
N ASP A 1186 -126.07 -46.21 17.52
CA ASP A 1186 -124.64 -46.10 17.79
C ASP A 1186 -124.12 -44.68 17.53
N LEU A 1187 -124.52 -44.04 16.44
CA LEU A 1187 -124.17 -42.65 16.14
C LEU A 1187 -124.65 -41.69 17.25
N ILE A 1188 -125.92 -41.81 17.68
CA ILE A 1188 -126.50 -40.92 18.70
C ILE A 1188 -125.82 -41.12 20.06
N SER A 1189 -125.51 -42.36 20.41
CA SER A 1189 -124.91 -42.69 21.70
C SER A 1189 -123.42 -42.34 21.76
N LYS A 1190 -122.65 -42.64 20.69
CA LYS A 1190 -121.21 -42.41 20.64
C LYS A 1190 -120.85 -40.96 20.27
N PHE A 1191 -121.66 -40.29 19.45
CA PHE A 1191 -121.40 -38.91 18.99
C PHE A 1191 -122.61 -37.99 19.18
N PRO A 1192 -122.99 -37.68 20.43
CA PRO A 1192 -124.21 -36.93 20.75
C PRO A 1192 -124.21 -35.47 20.25
N GLN A 1193 -123.05 -34.94 19.85
CA GLN A 1193 -122.89 -33.58 19.31
C GLN A 1193 -122.71 -33.56 17.77
N SER A 1194 -122.80 -34.72 17.10
CA SER A 1194 -122.63 -34.80 15.65
C SER A 1194 -123.74 -34.05 14.91
N PRO A 1195 -123.44 -33.35 13.80
CA PRO A 1195 -124.46 -32.68 12.98
C PRO A 1195 -125.48 -33.66 12.38
N TYR A 1196 -125.20 -34.97 12.43
CA TYR A 1196 -126.07 -36.02 11.90
C TYR A 1196 -127.07 -36.59 12.90
N VAL A 1197 -126.96 -36.26 14.21
CA VAL A 1197 -127.81 -36.81 15.28
C VAL A 1197 -129.29 -36.57 15.04
N GLU A 1198 -129.69 -35.34 14.69
CA GLU A 1198 -131.10 -35.02 14.46
C GLU A 1198 -131.65 -35.75 13.23
N LYS A 1199 -130.88 -35.81 12.13
CA LYS A 1199 -131.26 -36.57 10.93
C LYS A 1199 -131.36 -38.07 11.22
N ALA A 1200 -130.48 -38.61 12.06
CA ALA A 1200 -130.49 -40.01 12.48
C ALA A 1200 -131.73 -40.34 13.34
N ARG A 1201 -132.14 -39.43 14.24
CA ARG A 1201 -133.39 -39.58 15.01
C ARG A 1201 -134.62 -39.60 14.11
N GLU A 1202 -134.69 -38.67 13.16
CA GLU A 1202 -135.79 -38.63 12.19
C GLU A 1202 -135.86 -39.92 11.36
N ARG A 1203 -134.73 -40.44 10.85
CA ARG A 1203 -134.71 -41.72 10.13
C ARG A 1203 -135.05 -42.90 11.02
N LEU A 1204 -134.60 -42.93 12.27
CA LEU A 1204 -134.95 -43.97 13.24
C LEU A 1204 -136.47 -44.05 13.48
N GLU A 1205 -137.15 -42.91 13.63
CA GLU A 1205 -138.62 -42.89 13.79
C GLU A 1205 -139.34 -43.45 12.57
N VAL A 1206 -138.81 -43.21 11.37
CA VAL A 1206 -139.37 -43.75 10.12
C VAL A 1206 -139.14 -45.26 10.04
N LEU A 1207 -137.90 -45.71 10.22
CA LEU A 1207 -137.54 -47.13 10.12
C LEU A 1207 -138.22 -48.00 11.18
N GLN A 1208 -138.37 -47.49 12.41
CA GLN A 1208 -139.07 -48.22 13.46
C GLN A 1208 -140.55 -48.41 13.13
N LYS A 1209 -141.21 -47.41 12.52
CA LYS A 1209 -142.60 -47.54 12.05
C LYS A 1209 -142.75 -48.46 10.84
N GLU A 1210 -141.72 -48.60 10.02
CA GLU A 1210 -141.73 -49.53 8.87
C GLU A 1210 -141.38 -50.97 9.27
N SER A 1211 -140.71 -51.18 10.41
CA SER A 1211 -140.36 -52.49 10.97
C SER A 1211 -141.43 -53.11 11.90
N GLU A 1212 -142.33 -52.27 12.43
CA GLU A 1212 -143.56 -52.67 13.15
C GLU A 1212 -144.68 -53.05 12.16
#